data_AF-A0A7Y4RBW6-F1
#
_entry.id   AF-A0A7Y4RBW6-F1
#
_cell.length_a   1.000
_cell.length_b   1.000
_cell.length_c   1.000
_cell.angle_alpha   90.00
_cell.angle_beta   90.00
_cell.angle_gamma   90.00
#
_symmetry.space_group_name_H-M   'P 1'
#
loop_
_entity.id
_entity.type
_entity.pdbx_description
1 polymer ?
#
loop_
_entity_poly.entity_id
_entity_poly.type
_entity_poly.pdbx_seq_one_letter_code
_entity_poly.pdbx_strand_id
1 'polypeptide(L)'
;MRARHHRFAGGVWSGVVVVAVVAGCGNEPAPSLLSQVRPPEPMDASSLDTSPTAANTAAHVTESVGDSVEFDAVRYGISVSGTVYDFRGEVGGAGRAGVTVFFEGDTSIAPVVVDDDGRFNALLPPGWVGMVYPSLSGFHGAPQAVRLENVVRARTVNFSVRRRCDGINPECTECHTDGACAGADPCTIDFCDEGICAATYAPPGTPCPDGLFCDGSESCDGAGVCGGGVDPCLNHSLSACDESIDACVECVTDSDCPGRGSCHPITRSCAPPSTIRGTLVRGDGVTPATDRPLRLRLWDDTANTELSVTDAGRGTFAITVPPQAFATGLFNGRLTVDGLDVRTSPTEKTITGLIAGQNLTDVRFTVQYDIYAANSSPGVDLSANVSVGVAGLPFLRIQAAIDTALPGDAVVIRGGVYSSGTSQHAVPVFTVTPSRSGTPGRPITVRAADGESVVIHGQTGGSDTRDLVVVQGSYVNIEGLELRDARRGAVVVEAPAEFVMVRRCHAHDNDRDSSFIGGAFRAVGTVRHVTFEECMANRNSAGFEFRESPTLDNEDAHVPPRAGNIGYSHDLPESQWNAWEGWTNIASRYCVVRRCIAYDHRLLDEHSDGFKNRYGIQNYYEDNIAFDNVDDGFDGAGATRCVYRGNIAFRNDPQNTAGGDGNGIKIGVRGGLDNILIRNIAFDNRRAGIDMADTERPIVYSNTSVNNGWFGIWFEGARAGIGGIGLANNLCKGNAVGGDQGDIGKLGEINVLWSDFNGISDENNHNWAVPAGPATLIDINPQFTNEPLVIQTAFPPGLTIRQRLDFIRNQVVQKLSLRPNSPAVNRGAVIDTVTVPYMGSAPDIGAIESH
;
A
#
# COMPACT_ATOMS: atom_id res chain seq x y z
N MET A 1 -41.35 8.52 -54.53
CA MET A 1 -42.46 9.30 -55.15
C MET A 1 -42.67 10.58 -54.35
N ARG A 2 -43.17 11.62 -55.04
CA ARG A 2 -43.24 13.06 -54.72
C ARG A 2 -43.95 13.43 -53.40
N ALA A 3 -43.54 14.55 -52.79
CA ALA A 3 -44.32 15.81 -52.63
C ALA A 3 -43.52 16.80 -51.71
N ARG A 4 -42.90 17.91 -52.18
CA ARG A 4 -43.44 19.29 -52.40
C ARG A 4 -44.38 19.77 -51.26
N HIS A 5 -44.21 20.91 -50.59
CA HIS A 5 -44.32 22.28 -51.13
C HIS A 5 -44.00 23.37 -50.06
N HIS A 6 -43.58 24.53 -50.57
CA HIS A 6 -43.32 25.86 -49.98
C HIS A 6 -44.25 26.44 -48.89
N ARG A 7 -43.70 27.38 -48.09
CA ARG A 7 -44.23 28.76 -47.96
C ARG A 7 -43.13 29.82 -47.80
N PHE A 8 -43.41 30.97 -48.42
CA PHE A 8 -42.68 32.25 -48.49
C PHE A 8 -43.28 33.27 -47.50
N ALA A 9 -42.46 34.23 -47.03
CA ALA A 9 -42.71 35.68 -46.84
C ALA A 9 -41.58 36.23 -45.94
N GLY A 10 -40.90 37.37 -46.16
CA GLY A 10 -40.96 38.41 -47.18
C GLY A 10 -40.52 39.76 -46.57
N GLY A 11 -39.52 40.42 -47.16
CA GLY A 11 -39.28 41.88 -47.16
C GLY A 11 -38.21 42.46 -46.20
N VAL A 12 -37.38 43.47 -46.52
CA VAL A 12 -37.21 44.38 -47.68
C VAL A 12 -35.85 45.14 -47.54
N TRP A 13 -35.10 45.26 -48.65
CA TRP A 13 -34.23 46.35 -49.21
C TRP A 13 -33.29 47.18 -48.30
N SER A 14 -32.07 47.58 -48.67
CA SER A 14 -31.47 48.15 -49.92
C SER A 14 -29.94 48.25 -49.66
N GLY A 15 -28.98 48.33 -50.57
CA GLY A 15 -28.88 48.54 -52.00
C GLY A 15 -27.42 48.93 -52.31
N VAL A 16 -27.12 49.05 -53.61
CA VAL A 16 -25.88 49.56 -54.24
C VAL A 16 -24.80 48.54 -54.64
N VAL A 17 -24.56 48.63 -55.94
CA VAL A 17 -23.73 47.88 -56.89
C VAL A 17 -22.39 48.59 -57.05
N VAL A 18 -21.27 47.85 -57.18
CA VAL A 18 -20.28 48.04 -58.26
C VAL A 18 -19.62 46.70 -58.58
N VAL A 19 -19.69 46.33 -59.86
CA VAL A 19 -18.99 45.24 -60.53
C VAL A 19 -17.61 45.73 -60.99
N ALA A 20 -16.57 44.92 -60.83
CA ALA A 20 -15.47 44.84 -61.79
C ALA A 20 -14.73 43.50 -61.66
N VAL A 21 -14.99 42.63 -62.65
CA VAL A 21 -14.21 41.46 -63.05
C VAL A 21 -12.99 41.94 -63.82
N VAL A 22 -11.78 41.41 -63.56
CA VAL A 22 -10.81 41.03 -64.62
C VAL A 22 -9.87 39.92 -64.10
N ALA A 23 -9.75 38.86 -64.90
CA ALA A 23 -8.89 37.70 -64.76
C ALA A 23 -7.40 37.99 -65.09
N GLY A 24 -6.49 37.10 -64.68
CA GLY A 24 -5.12 37.10 -65.22
C GLY A 24 -4.26 35.94 -64.72
N CYS A 25 -4.04 34.96 -65.59
CA CYS A 25 -3.07 33.87 -65.45
C CYS A 25 -1.61 34.38 -65.42
N GLY A 26 -0.69 33.57 -64.86
CA GLY A 26 0.75 33.73 -65.08
C GLY A 26 1.61 32.68 -64.37
N ASN A 27 2.10 31.70 -65.13
CA ASN A 27 3.23 30.82 -64.80
C ASN A 27 4.56 31.57 -64.93
N GLU A 28 5.54 31.27 -64.07
CA GLU A 28 6.97 30.94 -64.35
C GLU A 28 7.89 31.19 -63.12
N PRO A 29 9.06 30.52 -63.00
CA PRO A 29 9.76 30.24 -61.74
C PRO A 29 11.13 30.94 -61.56
N ALA A 30 11.83 30.59 -60.45
CA ALA A 30 13.26 30.80 -60.08
C ALA A 30 13.55 31.97 -59.10
N PRO A 31 14.65 31.96 -58.28
CA PRO A 31 15.87 31.16 -58.44
C PRO A 31 16.48 30.48 -57.18
N SER A 32 17.40 29.56 -57.49
CA SER A 32 18.36 28.89 -56.62
C SER A 32 19.36 29.83 -55.95
N LEU A 33 19.67 29.59 -54.67
CA LEU A 33 20.88 30.09 -54.00
C LEU A 33 21.57 28.95 -53.25
N LEU A 34 22.68 28.50 -53.84
CA LEU A 34 23.74 27.69 -53.23
C LEU A 34 24.66 28.62 -52.42
N SER A 35 24.86 28.34 -51.14
CA SER A 35 26.10 28.73 -50.44
C SER A 35 26.42 27.77 -49.30
N GLN A 36 27.40 26.90 -49.57
CA GLN A 36 28.49 26.46 -48.70
C GLN A 36 28.24 26.36 -47.18
N VAL A 37 28.09 25.14 -46.68
CA VAL A 37 28.42 24.77 -45.29
C VAL A 37 29.45 23.64 -45.32
N ARG A 38 30.57 23.85 -44.63
CA ARG A 38 31.67 22.88 -44.47
C ARG A 38 31.24 21.72 -43.57
N PRO A 39 31.72 20.49 -43.80
CA PRO A 39 31.56 19.39 -42.84
C PRO A 39 32.53 19.58 -41.65
N PRO A 40 32.14 19.22 -40.42
CA PRO A 40 33.08 19.12 -39.30
C PRO A 40 33.96 17.86 -39.48
N GLU A 41 35.26 18.02 -39.23
CA GLU A 41 36.26 16.95 -39.20
C GLU A 41 36.02 15.96 -38.04
N PRO A 42 36.48 14.69 -38.17
CA PRO A 42 36.30 13.67 -37.16
C PRO A 42 37.26 13.91 -35.98
N MET A 43 36.74 13.96 -34.75
CA MET A 43 37.57 13.95 -33.55
C MET A 43 37.98 12.54 -33.15
N ASP A 44 39.27 12.50 -32.85
CA ASP A 44 40.17 11.37 -32.66
C ASP A 44 39.85 10.52 -31.42
N ALA A 45 40.01 9.22 -31.58
CA ALA A 45 39.87 8.21 -30.54
C ALA A 45 41.25 7.89 -29.96
N SER A 46 41.72 8.68 -28.98
CA SER A 46 42.79 8.23 -28.08
C SER A 46 42.89 9.08 -26.81
N SER A 47 42.32 8.58 -25.71
CA SER A 47 42.96 8.60 -24.39
C SER A 47 42.07 7.87 -23.38
N LEU A 48 42.40 6.60 -23.18
CA LEU A 48 42.08 5.89 -21.94
C LEU A 48 42.88 6.55 -20.81
N ASP A 49 42.19 7.09 -19.82
CA ASP A 49 42.74 7.22 -18.48
C ASP A 49 41.81 6.55 -17.47
N THR A 50 42.40 5.64 -16.71
CA THR A 50 41.80 4.71 -15.79
C THR A 50 42.09 5.17 -14.37
N SER A 51 41.09 5.64 -13.63
CA SER A 51 40.81 5.25 -12.23
C SER A 51 39.88 6.24 -11.49
N PRO A 52 39.10 5.78 -10.47
CA PRO A 52 37.98 6.52 -9.92
C PRO A 52 38.28 7.12 -8.53
N THR A 53 37.96 8.40 -8.32
CA THR A 53 37.79 8.96 -6.96
C THR A 53 36.71 10.03 -6.89
N ALA A 54 35.61 9.63 -6.24
CA ALA A 54 34.72 10.34 -5.32
C ALA A 54 34.62 11.89 -5.27
N ALA A 55 33.35 12.31 -5.31
CA ALA A 55 32.69 13.34 -4.47
C ALA A 55 32.91 14.84 -4.81
N ASN A 56 31.85 15.55 -5.25
CA ASN A 56 30.79 16.04 -4.36
C ASN A 56 29.62 16.75 -5.08
N THR A 57 28.40 16.28 -4.77
CA THR A 57 27.16 17.01 -4.43
C THR A 57 26.69 18.22 -5.25
N ALA A 58 25.54 18.04 -5.92
CA ALA A 58 24.39 18.92 -5.73
C ALA A 58 23.10 18.09 -5.80
N ALA A 59 22.33 18.13 -4.72
CA ALA A 59 21.11 17.38 -4.50
C ALA A 59 19.97 17.88 -5.40
N HIS A 60 19.32 16.95 -6.11
CA HIS A 60 17.91 17.08 -6.49
C HIS A 60 17.17 15.86 -5.98
N VAL A 61 16.16 16.15 -5.15
CA VAL A 61 15.24 15.22 -4.51
C VAL A 61 14.57 14.36 -5.59
N THR A 62 14.88 13.07 -5.60
CA THR A 62 14.07 12.04 -6.23
C THR A 62 13.21 11.44 -5.12
N GLU A 63 11.93 11.79 -5.10
CA GLU A 63 10.95 10.98 -4.37
C GLU A 63 10.80 9.65 -5.12
N SER A 64 11.53 8.64 -4.66
CA SER A 64 11.28 7.26 -5.02
C SER A 64 9.95 6.85 -4.41
N VAL A 65 8.93 6.71 -5.26
CA VAL A 65 7.73 5.92 -4.94
C VAL A 65 8.21 4.50 -4.67
N GLY A 66 8.11 4.09 -3.41
CA GLY A 66 8.48 2.75 -2.97
C GLY A 66 7.49 1.73 -3.52
N ASP A 67 7.84 1.13 -4.66
CA ASP A 67 7.33 -0.17 -5.08
C ASP A 67 8.50 -1.16 -5.06
N SER A 68 8.88 -1.59 -3.85
CA SER A 68 9.61 -2.84 -3.72
C SER A 68 8.61 -3.97 -3.97
N VAL A 69 8.77 -4.62 -5.11
CA VAL A 69 8.13 -5.89 -5.43
C VAL A 69 8.60 -6.91 -4.40
N GLU A 70 7.76 -7.17 -3.39
CA GLU A 70 8.00 -8.19 -2.37
C GLU A 70 7.62 -9.55 -2.97
N PHE A 71 8.54 -10.13 -3.74
CA PHE A 71 8.48 -11.54 -4.14
C PHE A 71 8.81 -12.42 -2.93
N ASP A 72 7.78 -12.98 -2.31
CA ASP A 72 7.69 -14.40 -1.91
C ASP A 72 8.80 -14.98 -0.99
N ALA A 73 9.20 -14.26 0.06
CA ALA A 73 10.13 -14.77 1.08
C ALA A 73 9.47 -15.49 2.27
N VAL A 74 8.14 -15.69 2.26
CA VAL A 74 7.38 -16.14 3.45
C VAL A 74 7.45 -17.65 3.74
N ARG A 75 8.24 -18.47 3.01
CA ARG A 75 8.18 -19.94 3.16
C ARG A 75 9.43 -20.72 3.56
N TYR A 76 10.58 -20.09 3.83
CA TYR A 76 11.76 -20.84 4.31
C TYR A 76 12.45 -20.11 5.46
N GLY A 77 12.21 -20.57 6.69
CA GLY A 77 12.99 -20.13 7.85
C GLY A 77 14.46 -20.56 7.75
N ILE A 78 15.34 -19.82 8.41
CA ILE A 78 16.77 -20.09 8.53
C ILE A 78 17.03 -21.07 9.69
N SER A 79 17.69 -22.19 9.41
CA SER A 79 17.96 -23.24 10.41
C SER A 79 19.00 -22.82 11.47
N VAL A 80 18.65 -23.01 12.74
CA VAL A 80 19.57 -22.95 13.88
C VAL A 80 19.56 -24.30 14.58
N SER A 81 20.69 -24.99 14.57
CA SER A 81 20.83 -26.34 15.11
C SER A 81 21.99 -26.46 16.09
N GLY A 82 22.08 -27.56 16.82
CA GLY A 82 23.16 -27.75 17.80
C GLY A 82 23.06 -29.02 18.61
N THR A 83 24.00 -29.18 19.55
CA THR A 83 24.06 -30.33 20.46
C THR A 83 24.27 -29.88 21.91
N VAL A 84 23.55 -30.52 22.84
CA VAL A 84 23.70 -30.36 24.29
C VAL A 84 24.44 -31.55 24.88
N TYR A 85 25.52 -31.31 25.62
CA TYR A 85 26.40 -32.33 26.19
C TYR A 85 26.30 -32.40 27.73
N ASP A 86 26.56 -33.56 28.34
CA ASP A 86 26.83 -33.64 29.79
C ASP A 86 28.28 -33.18 30.08
N PHE A 87 28.48 -32.27 31.03
CA PHE A 87 29.74 -31.51 31.18
C PHE A 87 30.80 -32.31 31.95
N ARG A 88 31.35 -33.37 31.32
CA ARG A 88 32.60 -34.04 31.72
C ARG A 88 33.79 -33.65 30.84
N GLY A 89 33.99 -32.33 30.63
CA GLY A 89 35.19 -31.75 30.02
C GLY A 89 35.19 -31.71 28.49
N GLU A 90 35.02 -30.50 27.93
CA GLU A 90 35.11 -30.09 26.51
C GLU A 90 34.17 -30.76 25.48
N VAL A 91 33.98 -30.08 24.35
CA VAL A 91 33.05 -30.41 23.26
C VAL A 91 33.26 -31.86 22.81
N GLY A 92 32.28 -32.75 23.04
CA GLY A 92 32.38 -34.17 22.69
C GLY A 92 31.84 -35.19 23.71
N GLY A 93 31.24 -34.73 24.82
CA GLY A 93 30.55 -35.62 25.78
C GLY A 93 29.34 -36.36 25.17
N ALA A 94 28.82 -37.38 25.86
CA ALA A 94 27.58 -38.04 25.44
C ALA A 94 26.43 -37.02 25.39
N GLY A 95 25.63 -37.08 24.30
CA GLY A 95 24.48 -36.19 24.10
C GLY A 95 23.48 -36.28 25.25
N ARG A 96 22.94 -35.14 25.66
CA ARG A 96 22.00 -35.04 26.77
C ARG A 96 20.57 -34.86 26.24
N ALA A 97 19.84 -35.96 26.19
CA ALA A 97 18.42 -35.97 25.88
C ALA A 97 17.55 -35.27 26.94
N GLY A 98 16.38 -34.77 26.53
CA GLY A 98 15.35 -34.24 27.43
C GLY A 98 15.61 -32.83 27.97
N VAL A 99 16.63 -32.13 27.47
CA VAL A 99 16.84 -30.70 27.70
C VAL A 99 15.90 -29.92 26.78
N THR A 100 15.28 -28.83 27.24
CA THR A 100 14.48 -27.94 26.39
C THR A 100 15.29 -26.69 26.04
N VAL A 101 15.39 -26.37 24.75
CA VAL A 101 16.04 -25.16 24.24
C VAL A 101 14.99 -24.10 23.91
N PHE A 102 15.16 -22.91 24.47
CA PHE A 102 14.27 -21.76 24.31
C PHE A 102 14.88 -20.70 23.40
N PHE A 103 14.03 -19.98 22.68
CA PHE A 103 14.38 -18.88 21.77
C PHE A 103 13.63 -17.62 22.22
N GLU A 104 14.31 -16.71 22.90
CA GLU A 104 13.75 -15.45 23.41
C GLU A 104 13.93 -14.32 22.40
N GLY A 105 12.88 -13.54 22.17
CA GLY A 105 12.86 -12.42 21.22
C GLY A 105 11.67 -12.44 20.25
N ASP A 106 11.02 -13.59 20.09
CA ASP A 106 9.81 -13.76 19.27
C ASP A 106 8.99 -14.95 19.80
N THR A 107 7.75 -14.69 20.24
CA THR A 107 6.87 -15.69 20.88
C THR A 107 6.26 -16.70 19.91
N SER A 108 6.46 -16.52 18.60
CA SER A 108 5.99 -17.45 17.57
C SER A 108 6.87 -18.69 17.39
N ILE A 109 8.08 -18.71 17.99
CA ILE A 109 9.00 -19.85 17.94
C ILE A 109 8.81 -20.74 19.17
N ALA A 110 8.32 -21.96 18.95
CA ALA A 110 8.13 -22.92 20.03
C ALA A 110 9.47 -23.44 20.60
N PRO A 111 9.57 -23.70 21.92
CA PRO A 111 10.74 -24.37 22.51
C PRO A 111 10.96 -25.76 21.90
N VAL A 112 12.23 -26.13 21.70
CA VAL A 112 12.61 -27.41 21.09
C VAL A 112 13.19 -28.35 22.14
N VAL A 113 12.62 -29.56 22.26
CA VAL A 113 13.17 -30.61 23.13
C VAL A 113 14.29 -31.34 22.39
N VAL A 114 15.42 -31.49 23.07
CA VAL A 114 16.62 -32.15 22.57
C VAL A 114 16.40 -33.66 22.46
N ASP A 115 16.77 -34.25 21.32
CA ASP A 115 16.60 -35.67 21.02
C ASP A 115 17.53 -36.60 21.82
N ASP A 116 17.37 -37.90 21.64
CA ASP A 116 18.12 -38.94 22.37
C ASP A 116 19.64 -38.87 22.14
N ASP A 117 20.08 -38.26 21.03
CA ASP A 117 21.49 -38.04 20.69
C ASP A 117 22.01 -36.67 21.17
N GLY A 118 21.20 -35.90 21.88
CA GLY A 118 21.55 -34.58 22.36
C GLY A 118 21.40 -33.46 21.32
N ARG A 119 20.74 -33.67 20.18
CA ARG A 119 20.62 -32.67 19.10
C ARG A 119 19.30 -31.89 19.11
N PHE A 120 19.34 -30.66 18.60
CA PHE A 120 18.16 -29.84 18.33
C PHE A 120 18.28 -29.08 16.99
N ASN A 121 17.14 -28.70 16.41
CA ASN A 121 17.04 -27.85 15.24
C ASN A 121 15.75 -27.00 15.28
N ALA A 122 15.86 -25.71 15.02
CA ALA A 122 14.74 -24.76 14.94
C ALA A 122 14.84 -23.92 13.64
N LEU A 123 13.70 -23.49 13.10
CA LEU A 123 13.63 -22.59 11.95
C LEU A 123 13.27 -21.17 12.41
N LEU A 124 14.15 -20.21 12.15
CA LEU A 124 13.98 -18.81 12.56
C LEU A 124 13.71 -17.90 11.35
N PRO A 125 12.93 -16.81 11.47
CA PRO A 125 12.78 -15.84 10.38
C PRO A 125 14.12 -15.22 9.93
N PRO A 126 14.30 -14.88 8.64
CA PRO A 126 15.48 -14.13 8.19
C PRO A 126 15.63 -12.81 8.94
N GLY A 127 16.83 -12.53 9.44
CA GLY A 127 17.12 -11.32 10.21
C GLY A 127 16.79 -11.41 11.70
N TRP A 128 16.35 -12.57 12.20
CA TRP A 128 16.00 -12.77 13.62
C TRP A 128 17.14 -12.35 14.57
N VAL A 129 16.76 -11.75 15.70
CA VAL A 129 17.64 -11.31 16.79
C VAL A 129 17.05 -11.78 18.12
N GLY A 130 17.84 -12.47 18.94
CA GLY A 130 17.34 -13.00 20.20
C GLY A 130 18.32 -13.90 20.95
N MET A 131 17.88 -14.44 22.09
CA MET A 131 18.68 -15.31 22.97
C MET A 131 18.28 -16.77 22.80
N VAL A 132 19.26 -17.66 22.79
CA VAL A 132 19.06 -19.12 22.77
C VAL A 132 19.65 -19.72 24.04
N TYR A 133 18.87 -20.49 24.81
CA TYR A 133 19.35 -21.11 26.05
C TYR A 133 18.70 -22.46 26.39
N PRO A 134 19.44 -23.38 27.05
CA PRO A 134 18.92 -24.67 27.49
C PRO A 134 18.36 -24.60 28.92
N SER A 135 17.32 -25.38 29.21
CA SER A 135 16.79 -25.58 30.57
C SER A 135 16.51 -27.06 30.85
N LEU A 136 16.98 -27.52 32.01
CA LEU A 136 16.69 -28.83 32.58
C LEU A 136 16.77 -28.76 34.11
N SER A 137 15.73 -29.21 34.81
CA SER A 137 15.67 -29.18 36.27
C SER A 137 16.86 -29.93 36.92
N GLY A 138 17.50 -29.30 37.90
CA GLY A 138 18.68 -29.86 38.59
C GLY A 138 20.01 -29.68 37.87
N PHE A 139 20.03 -29.00 36.71
CA PHE A 139 21.23 -28.75 35.92
C PHE A 139 21.46 -27.27 35.64
N HIS A 140 22.73 -26.87 35.45
CA HIS A 140 23.12 -25.54 34.92
C HIS A 140 23.76 -25.69 33.54
N GLY A 141 23.33 -24.85 32.58
CA GLY A 141 23.89 -24.79 31.22
C GLY A 141 25.12 -23.88 31.11
N ALA A 142 26.07 -24.26 30.27
CA ALA A 142 27.28 -23.51 29.92
C ALA A 142 27.49 -23.51 28.39
N PRO A 143 27.53 -22.35 27.72
CA PRO A 143 27.14 -21.03 28.23
C PRO A 143 25.68 -21.01 28.70
N GLN A 144 25.33 -20.09 29.60
CA GLN A 144 23.96 -19.99 30.13
C GLN A 144 22.95 -19.53 29.06
N ALA A 145 23.37 -18.66 28.14
CA ALA A 145 22.61 -18.26 26.96
C ALA A 145 23.55 -17.75 25.85
N VAL A 146 23.10 -17.79 24.59
CA VAL A 146 23.83 -17.28 23.43
C VAL A 146 22.95 -16.30 22.66
N ARG A 147 23.44 -15.07 22.43
CA ARG A 147 22.76 -14.09 21.58
C ARG A 147 23.06 -14.34 20.11
N LEU A 148 22.03 -14.39 19.28
CA LEU A 148 22.17 -14.34 17.82
C LEU A 148 21.66 -13.00 17.31
N GLU A 149 22.38 -12.43 16.35
CA GLU A 149 22.02 -11.18 15.69
C GLU A 149 21.95 -11.39 14.19
N ASN A 150 20.92 -10.83 13.56
CA ASN A 150 20.72 -10.78 12.12
C ASN A 150 20.91 -12.16 11.45
N VAL A 151 20.09 -13.14 11.86
CA VAL A 151 20.17 -14.52 11.36
C VAL A 151 19.71 -14.60 9.91
N VAL A 152 20.63 -14.47 8.96
CA VAL A 152 20.37 -14.52 7.50
C VAL A 152 20.91 -15.78 6.81
N ARG A 153 21.55 -16.68 7.57
CA ARG A 153 22.06 -17.99 7.12
C ARG A 153 22.12 -18.96 8.29
N ALA A 154 22.19 -20.26 8.00
CA ALA A 154 22.16 -21.29 9.04
C ALA A 154 23.25 -21.10 10.11
N ARG A 155 22.92 -21.40 11.37
CA ARG A 155 23.82 -21.24 12.53
C ARG A 155 23.88 -22.52 13.37
N THR A 156 25.00 -22.72 14.05
CA THR A 156 25.19 -23.82 15.01
C THR A 156 25.50 -23.29 16.41
N VAL A 157 24.77 -23.77 17.44
CA VAL A 157 24.93 -23.34 18.84
C VAL A 157 24.96 -24.56 19.77
N ASN A 158 26.01 -24.73 20.57
CA ASN A 158 26.19 -25.91 21.43
C ASN A 158 26.19 -25.52 22.92
N PHE A 159 25.70 -26.42 23.78
CA PHE A 159 25.64 -26.21 25.25
C PHE A 159 26.19 -27.42 26.02
N SER A 160 26.67 -27.22 27.24
CA SER A 160 27.02 -28.29 28.19
C SER A 160 26.24 -28.14 29.50
N VAL A 161 25.79 -29.22 30.14
CA VAL A 161 25.02 -29.17 31.40
C VAL A 161 25.70 -29.93 32.56
N ARG A 162 25.67 -29.41 33.80
CA ARG A 162 26.15 -30.10 35.04
C ARG A 162 25.06 -30.30 36.07
N ARG A 163 25.05 -31.46 36.76
CA ARG A 163 24.25 -31.68 37.98
C ARG A 163 24.73 -30.77 39.11
N ARG A 164 23.79 -30.24 39.89
CA ARG A 164 24.11 -29.61 41.18
C ARG A 164 24.43 -30.68 42.22
N CYS A 165 25.71 -30.86 42.52
CA CYS A 165 26.22 -31.52 43.71
C CYS A 165 27.46 -30.77 44.17
N ASP A 166 27.45 -30.27 45.39
CA ASP A 166 28.54 -29.60 46.11
C ASP A 166 29.58 -30.60 46.62
N GLY A 167 30.40 -31.10 45.71
CA GLY A 167 31.85 -31.25 45.94
C GLY A 167 32.44 -32.11 47.08
N ILE A 168 31.71 -32.74 48.01
CA ILE A 168 32.32 -33.52 49.11
C ILE A 168 31.53 -34.82 49.44
N ASN A 169 31.56 -35.81 48.54
CA ASN A 169 31.32 -37.25 48.79
C ASN A 169 29.98 -37.68 49.49
N PRO A 170 29.60 -38.99 49.55
CA PRO A 170 28.21 -39.44 49.39
C PRO A 170 27.69 -40.17 50.65
N GLU A 171 28.21 -39.81 51.83
CA GLU A 171 27.81 -40.37 53.12
C GLU A 171 27.57 -39.20 54.10
N CYS A 172 26.30 -38.86 54.29
CA CYS A 172 25.87 -37.77 55.17
C CYS A 172 26.09 -38.11 56.66
N THR A 173 27.04 -37.42 57.31
CA THR A 173 27.21 -37.33 58.78
C THR A 173 27.68 -35.92 59.16
N GLU A 174 27.27 -35.39 60.32
CA GLU A 174 27.23 -33.93 60.61
C GLU A 174 28.55 -33.22 60.94
N CYS A 175 29.54 -33.77 61.67
CA CYS A 175 30.89 -33.17 61.74
C CYS A 175 32.01 -34.15 62.15
N HIS A 176 33.27 -33.82 61.82
CA HIS A 176 34.45 -34.68 62.11
C HIS A 176 35.63 -33.95 62.78
N THR A 177 35.59 -32.63 62.86
CA THR A 177 36.59 -31.78 63.53
C THR A 177 35.87 -30.60 64.18
N ASP A 178 36.43 -29.98 65.22
CA ASP A 178 35.77 -28.85 65.93
C ASP A 178 35.36 -27.72 64.97
N GLY A 179 36.20 -27.42 63.98
CA GLY A 179 35.89 -26.42 62.95
C GLY A 179 34.79 -26.82 61.95
N ALA A 180 34.38 -28.10 61.93
CA ALA A 180 33.25 -28.57 61.13
C ALA A 180 31.91 -28.42 61.85
N CYS A 181 31.91 -28.11 63.16
CA CYS A 181 30.71 -27.89 63.96
C CYS A 181 30.47 -26.40 64.25
N ALA A 182 31.23 -25.48 63.66
CA ALA A 182 31.05 -24.06 63.81
C ALA A 182 29.65 -23.65 63.33
N GLY A 183 28.73 -23.50 64.28
CA GLY A 183 27.41 -22.97 64.06
C GLY A 183 27.47 -21.50 63.70
N ALA A 184 26.39 -21.03 63.08
CA ALA A 184 26.22 -19.65 62.67
C ALA A 184 25.94 -18.69 63.85
N ASP A 185 25.99 -19.16 65.10
CA ASP A 185 25.74 -18.35 66.29
C ASP A 185 27.06 -17.82 66.89
N PRO A 186 27.44 -16.55 66.63
CA PRO A 186 28.64 -15.95 67.18
C PRO A 186 28.63 -15.79 68.71
N CYS A 187 27.51 -16.07 69.38
CA CYS A 187 27.41 -16.16 70.83
C CYS A 187 27.59 -17.57 71.39
N THR A 188 27.94 -18.54 70.54
CA THR A 188 28.42 -19.86 70.96
C THR A 188 29.81 -20.16 70.42
N ILE A 189 30.55 -20.97 71.18
CA ILE A 189 31.85 -21.53 70.83
C ILE A 189 31.60 -23.02 70.65
N ASP A 190 31.57 -23.45 69.39
CA ASP A 190 31.16 -24.80 69.02
C ASP A 190 32.37 -25.72 68.77
N PHE A 191 32.18 -27.00 69.08
CA PHE A 191 33.19 -28.04 68.98
C PHE A 191 32.56 -29.40 68.63
N CYS A 192 33.38 -30.35 68.19
CA CYS A 192 32.94 -31.66 67.71
C CYS A 192 33.07 -32.70 68.79
N ASP A 193 31.94 -33.26 69.21
CA ASP A 193 31.91 -34.37 70.15
C ASP A 193 31.31 -35.61 69.48
N GLU A 194 32.15 -36.62 69.25
CA GLU A 194 31.80 -37.94 68.70
C GLU A 194 30.89 -37.93 67.45
N GLY A 195 31.10 -36.95 66.57
CA GLY A 195 30.36 -36.83 65.32
C GLY A 195 29.08 -35.99 65.41
N ILE A 196 28.87 -35.26 66.51
CA ILE A 196 27.74 -34.36 66.76
C ILE A 196 28.29 -32.99 67.24
N CYS A 197 27.73 -31.88 66.73
CA CYS A 197 28.09 -30.52 67.12
C CYS A 197 27.63 -30.20 68.56
N ALA A 198 28.52 -29.69 69.42
CA ALA A 198 28.21 -29.21 70.77
C ALA A 198 28.72 -27.77 70.99
N ALA A 199 28.05 -26.98 71.84
CA ALA A 199 28.22 -25.51 71.94
C ALA A 199 28.37 -25.01 73.39
N THR A 200 29.20 -23.97 73.63
CA THR A 200 29.29 -23.23 74.91
C THR A 200 29.14 -21.72 74.70
N TYR A 201 28.68 -20.94 75.69
CA TYR A 201 28.37 -19.51 75.48
C TYR A 201 29.60 -18.58 75.45
N ALA A 202 29.62 -17.65 74.50
CA ALA A 202 30.62 -16.60 74.40
C ALA A 202 30.45 -15.53 75.52
N PRO A 203 31.54 -14.85 75.96
CA PRO A 203 31.47 -13.85 77.04
C PRO A 203 30.54 -12.66 76.74
N PRO A 204 29.94 -12.04 77.78
CA PRO A 204 29.14 -10.82 77.61
C PRO A 204 29.93 -9.70 76.92
N GLY A 205 29.35 -9.05 75.92
CA GLY A 205 29.98 -7.98 75.14
C GLY A 205 30.83 -8.46 73.95
N THR A 206 30.88 -9.77 73.69
CA THR A 206 31.49 -10.31 72.46
C THR A 206 30.65 -9.85 71.26
N PRO A 207 31.24 -9.20 70.22
CA PRO A 207 30.50 -8.79 69.04
C PRO A 207 29.86 -10.00 68.37
N CYS A 208 28.56 -9.93 68.12
CA CYS A 208 27.81 -11.02 67.53
C CYS A 208 26.99 -10.56 66.33
N PRO A 209 27.61 -9.98 65.28
CA PRO A 209 26.85 -9.47 64.16
C PRO A 209 25.99 -10.59 63.58
N ASP A 210 24.68 -10.44 63.70
CA ASP A 210 23.69 -11.37 63.14
C ASP A 210 23.45 -11.09 61.65
N GLY A 211 24.15 -10.08 61.12
CA GLY A 211 24.09 -9.65 59.74
C GLY A 211 22.93 -8.71 59.46
N LEU A 212 22.21 -8.26 60.49
CA LEU A 212 21.21 -7.21 60.41
C LEU A 212 21.87 -5.88 60.83
N PHE A 213 21.65 -4.86 60.02
CA PHE A 213 22.19 -3.51 60.21
C PHE A 213 21.23 -2.63 61.03
N CYS A 214 19.91 -2.88 60.96
CA CYS A 214 18.89 -1.95 61.48
C CYS A 214 18.53 -2.14 62.95
N ASP A 215 18.90 -3.24 63.58
CA ASP A 215 18.91 -3.35 65.04
C ASP A 215 20.25 -2.94 65.64
N GLY A 216 21.32 -2.91 64.84
CA GLY A 216 22.57 -2.20 65.10
C GLY A 216 23.51 -2.93 66.04
N SER A 217 24.82 -2.82 65.79
CA SER A 217 25.94 -3.48 66.52
C SER A 217 25.56 -4.29 67.77
N GLU A 218 25.38 -5.59 67.57
CA GLU A 218 24.84 -6.53 68.53
C GLU A 218 25.97 -7.11 69.40
N SER A 219 25.63 -7.48 70.64
CA SER A 219 26.59 -8.03 71.59
C SER A 219 26.01 -9.20 72.39
N CYS A 220 26.81 -10.25 72.58
CA CYS A 220 26.40 -11.42 73.34
C CYS A 220 26.08 -11.03 74.79
N ASP A 221 25.02 -11.59 75.33
CA ASP A 221 24.61 -11.37 76.73
C ASP A 221 25.35 -12.27 77.74
N GLY A 222 26.16 -13.22 77.25
CA GLY A 222 26.86 -14.22 78.06
C GLY A 222 26.05 -15.48 78.38
N ALA A 223 24.82 -15.58 77.88
CA ALA A 223 23.93 -16.73 78.00
C ALA A 223 23.60 -17.38 76.64
N GLY A 224 24.37 -17.03 75.61
CA GLY A 224 24.20 -17.54 74.25
C GLY A 224 23.14 -16.81 73.44
N VAL A 225 22.71 -15.63 73.86
CA VAL A 225 21.77 -14.80 73.09
C VAL A 225 22.52 -13.57 72.60
N CYS A 226 22.51 -13.39 71.29
CA CYS A 226 22.92 -12.13 70.70
C CYS A 226 21.81 -11.10 70.90
N GLY A 227 22.07 -10.07 71.71
CA GLY A 227 21.12 -8.99 71.95
C GLY A 227 21.30 -7.90 70.88
N GLY A 228 20.22 -7.62 70.13
CA GLY A 228 20.14 -6.50 69.20
C GLY A 228 20.55 -5.18 69.86
N GLY A 229 21.32 -4.34 69.18
CA GLY A 229 21.72 -3.03 69.69
C GLY A 229 20.62 -1.99 69.56
N VAL A 230 20.99 -0.77 69.17
CA VAL A 230 20.05 0.33 68.95
C VAL A 230 20.06 0.68 67.47
N ASP A 231 18.86 0.79 66.89
CA ASP A 231 18.66 1.19 65.49
C ASP A 231 19.52 2.44 65.17
N PRO A 232 20.52 2.29 64.28
CA PRO A 232 21.49 3.34 63.99
C PRO A 232 20.87 4.55 63.28
N CYS A 233 19.63 4.44 62.79
CA CYS A 233 18.93 5.46 62.00
C CYS A 233 17.98 6.35 62.83
N LEU A 234 17.70 6.01 64.11
CA LEU A 234 16.69 6.68 64.95
C LEU A 234 16.97 8.17 65.31
N ASN A 235 18.10 8.75 64.92
CA ASN A 235 18.42 10.17 65.19
C ASN A 235 19.04 10.92 64.01
N HIS A 236 18.93 10.39 62.79
CA HIS A 236 19.54 10.97 61.59
C HIS A 236 18.48 11.61 60.68
N SER A 237 18.93 12.39 59.70
CA SER A 237 18.05 12.98 58.67
C SER A 237 17.42 11.94 57.72
N LEU A 238 17.81 10.66 57.85
CA LEU A 238 17.29 9.48 57.16
C LEU A 238 16.87 8.50 58.27
N SER A 239 15.57 8.45 58.56
CA SER A 239 15.02 7.75 59.74
C SER A 239 14.51 6.34 59.46
N ALA A 240 14.50 5.92 58.18
CA ALA A 240 14.14 4.57 57.80
C ALA A 240 15.41 3.74 57.64
N CYS A 241 15.35 2.47 58.05
CA CYS A 241 16.48 1.56 57.93
C CYS A 241 16.17 0.42 56.95
N ASP A 242 17.06 0.21 55.97
CA ASP A 242 16.93 -0.84 54.95
C ASP A 242 17.99 -1.92 55.13
N GLU A 243 17.54 -3.06 55.64
CA GLU A 243 18.38 -4.26 55.85
C GLU A 243 18.91 -4.90 54.56
N SER A 244 18.31 -4.62 53.40
CA SER A 244 18.76 -5.25 52.16
C SER A 244 20.04 -4.63 51.59
N ILE A 245 20.43 -3.45 52.08
CA ILE A 245 21.59 -2.68 51.61
C ILE A 245 22.44 -2.13 52.76
N ASP A 246 22.18 -2.54 54.00
CA ASP A 246 22.86 -2.13 55.23
C ASP A 246 23.02 -0.60 55.36
N ALA A 247 21.92 0.16 55.17
CA ALA A 247 22.00 1.61 55.19
C ALA A 247 20.74 2.31 55.74
N CYS A 248 20.98 3.48 56.37
CA CYS A 248 19.90 4.43 56.67
C CYS A 248 19.45 5.12 55.38
N VAL A 249 18.16 5.03 55.11
CA VAL A 249 17.50 5.54 53.90
C VAL A 249 16.37 6.50 54.27
N GLU A 250 15.84 7.22 53.27
CA GLU A 250 14.74 8.15 53.53
C GLU A 250 13.45 7.39 53.81
N CYS A 251 13.25 6.25 53.14
CA CYS A 251 12.06 5.43 53.25
C CYS A 251 12.34 3.96 52.89
N VAL A 252 11.55 3.05 53.48
CA VAL A 252 11.45 1.64 53.05
C VAL A 252 10.02 1.26 52.64
N THR A 253 9.04 2.03 53.14
CA THR A 253 7.62 1.89 52.84
C THR A 253 6.99 3.24 52.51
N ASP A 254 5.80 3.22 51.91
CA ASP A 254 5.06 4.46 51.61
C ASP A 254 4.65 5.24 52.87
N SER A 255 4.51 4.57 54.02
CA SER A 255 4.24 5.24 55.30
C SER A 255 5.38 6.15 55.77
N ASP A 256 6.60 5.92 55.30
CA ASP A 256 7.77 6.73 55.66
C ASP A 256 7.83 8.06 54.89
N CYS A 257 6.93 8.27 53.91
CA CYS A 257 6.87 9.46 53.05
C CYS A 257 5.63 10.35 53.27
N PRO A 258 5.25 10.73 54.50
CA PRO A 258 4.04 11.51 54.74
C PRO A 258 4.14 12.90 54.11
N GLY A 259 3.28 13.16 53.11
CA GLY A 259 3.21 14.43 52.39
C GLY A 259 4.32 14.66 51.35
N ARG A 260 5.20 13.68 51.12
CA ARG A 260 6.31 13.75 50.14
C ARG A 260 6.20 12.77 48.97
N GLY A 261 5.16 11.94 48.95
CA GLY A 261 4.89 11.00 47.85
C GLY A 261 4.95 9.55 48.32
N SER A 262 5.47 8.67 47.47
CA SER A 262 5.69 7.24 47.77
C SER A 262 7.18 6.93 47.79
N CYS A 263 7.53 5.79 48.40
CA CYS A 263 8.92 5.39 48.48
C CYS A 263 9.42 4.80 47.16
N HIS A 264 10.53 5.30 46.64
CA HIS A 264 11.13 4.77 45.42
C HIS A 264 11.86 3.43 45.69
N PRO A 265 11.61 2.36 44.91
CA PRO A 265 12.11 1.02 45.23
C PRO A 265 13.65 0.88 45.18
N ILE A 266 14.32 1.61 44.29
CA ILE A 266 15.80 1.58 44.19
C ILE A 266 16.48 2.68 45.00
N THR A 267 16.14 3.95 44.77
CA THR A 267 16.85 5.07 45.40
C THR A 267 16.50 5.24 46.88
N ARG A 268 15.50 4.51 47.39
CA ARG A 268 15.02 4.55 48.79
C ARG A 268 14.78 5.97 49.30
N SER A 269 14.28 6.81 48.38
CA SER A 269 13.99 8.23 48.57
C SER A 269 12.51 8.49 48.37
N CYS A 270 11.95 9.44 49.09
CA CYS A 270 10.57 9.86 48.90
C CYS A 270 10.46 10.68 47.62
N ALA A 271 9.73 10.14 46.63
CA ALA A 271 9.53 10.79 45.36
C ALA A 271 8.04 11.11 45.14
N PRO A 272 7.71 12.32 44.66
CA PRO A 272 6.37 12.57 44.17
C PRO A 272 6.11 11.74 42.91
N PRO A 273 4.85 11.34 42.66
CA PRO A 273 4.52 10.65 41.42
C PRO A 273 4.75 11.54 40.20
N SER A 274 5.16 10.93 39.10
CA SER A 274 5.30 11.62 37.82
C SER A 274 3.92 11.77 37.16
N THR A 275 3.67 12.90 36.50
CA THR A 275 2.41 13.12 35.75
C THR A 275 2.70 13.27 34.27
N ILE A 276 1.96 12.52 33.45
CA ILE A 276 1.93 12.68 32.00
C ILE A 276 0.68 13.48 31.64
N ARG A 277 0.87 14.66 31.07
CA ARG A 277 -0.19 15.56 30.64
C ARG A 277 -0.25 15.65 29.12
N GLY A 278 -1.46 15.71 28.60
CA GLY A 278 -1.65 15.75 27.17
C GLY A 278 -3.01 16.25 26.73
N THR A 279 -3.17 16.30 25.41
CA THR A 279 -4.42 16.67 24.75
C THR A 279 -4.87 15.57 23.78
N LEU A 280 -6.18 15.38 23.72
CA LEU A 280 -6.84 14.67 22.65
C LEU A 280 -7.48 15.71 21.74
N VAL A 281 -7.22 15.62 20.44
CA VAL A 281 -7.78 16.53 19.43
C VAL A 281 -8.37 15.74 18.29
N ARG A 282 -9.45 16.22 17.66
CA ARG A 282 -9.96 15.65 16.41
C ARG A 282 -9.18 16.20 15.22
N GLY A 283 -9.52 15.74 14.01
CA GLY A 283 -8.87 16.17 12.77
C GLY A 283 -9.02 17.63 12.38
N ASP A 284 -10.04 18.27 12.91
CA ASP A 284 -10.30 19.70 12.79
C ASP A 284 -9.59 20.53 13.89
N GLY A 285 -8.83 19.89 14.79
CA GLY A 285 -8.19 20.54 15.93
C GLY A 285 -9.13 20.84 17.10
N VAL A 286 -10.39 20.41 17.03
CA VAL A 286 -11.40 20.60 18.09
C VAL A 286 -11.29 19.47 19.12
N THR A 287 -11.73 19.74 20.36
CA THR A 287 -11.81 18.73 21.40
C THR A 287 -12.78 17.59 21.03
N PRO A 288 -12.46 16.32 21.35
CA PRO A 288 -13.33 15.18 21.13
C PRO A 288 -14.72 15.34 21.74
N ALA A 289 -15.72 14.73 21.09
CA ALA A 289 -17.10 14.82 21.51
C ALA A 289 -17.32 14.05 22.82
N THR A 290 -18.09 14.64 23.75
CA THR A 290 -18.28 14.09 25.10
C THR A 290 -19.24 12.90 25.17
N ASP A 291 -19.99 12.68 24.10
CA ASP A 291 -20.93 11.55 23.94
C ASP A 291 -20.22 10.22 23.62
N ARG A 292 -18.92 10.25 23.29
CA ARG A 292 -18.07 9.07 23.09
C ARG A 292 -16.98 9.05 24.16
N PRO A 293 -17.20 8.40 25.32
CA PRO A 293 -16.22 8.40 26.41
C PRO A 293 -14.91 7.72 25.97
N LEU A 294 -13.80 8.38 26.25
CA LEU A 294 -12.45 7.91 25.93
C LEU A 294 -11.70 7.61 27.22
N ARG A 295 -10.95 6.51 27.22
CA ARG A 295 -10.10 6.07 28.33
C ARG A 295 -8.65 6.05 27.90
N LEU A 296 -7.78 6.67 28.69
CA LEU A 296 -6.34 6.49 28.54
C LEU A 296 -5.88 5.34 29.40
N ARG A 297 -5.01 4.50 28.84
CA ARG A 297 -4.37 3.40 29.56
C ARG A 297 -2.87 3.57 29.54
N LEU A 298 -2.26 3.53 30.73
CA LEU A 298 -0.82 3.51 30.88
C LEU A 298 -0.37 2.07 31.12
N TRP A 299 0.58 1.61 30.31
CA TRP A 299 1.21 0.31 30.44
C TRP A 299 2.66 0.48 30.86
N ASP A 300 3.11 -0.37 31.78
CA ASP A 300 4.52 -0.59 32.06
C ASP A 300 5.02 -1.72 31.14
N ASP A 301 5.94 -1.38 30.24
CA ASP A 301 6.50 -2.36 29.30
C ASP A 301 7.56 -3.24 29.97
N THR A 302 8.16 -2.77 31.06
CA THR A 302 9.17 -3.50 31.83
C THR A 302 8.51 -4.60 32.67
N ALA A 303 7.38 -4.26 33.30
CA ALA A 303 6.58 -5.22 34.09
C ALA A 303 5.54 -5.97 33.24
N ASN A 304 5.28 -5.53 32.00
CA ASN A 304 4.22 -6.01 31.13
C ASN A 304 2.82 -5.99 31.79
N THR A 305 2.50 -4.88 32.47
CA THR A 305 1.26 -4.71 33.23
C THR A 305 0.61 -3.36 32.95
N GLU A 306 -0.72 -3.31 32.97
CA GLU A 306 -1.47 -2.05 32.97
C GLU A 306 -1.36 -1.39 34.35
N LEU A 307 -0.89 -0.13 34.40
CA LEU A 307 -0.67 0.62 35.63
C LEU A 307 -1.88 1.46 36.03
N SER A 308 -2.53 2.10 35.06
CA SER A 308 -3.68 2.96 35.34
C SER A 308 -4.57 3.18 34.13
N VAL A 309 -5.84 3.45 34.42
CA VAL A 309 -6.84 3.86 33.43
C VAL A 309 -7.52 5.13 33.92
N THR A 310 -7.58 6.15 33.07
CA THR A 310 -8.21 7.44 33.38
C THR A 310 -9.11 7.87 32.24
N ASP A 311 -10.31 8.38 32.56
CA ASP A 311 -11.19 8.98 31.56
C ASP A 311 -10.55 10.28 31.02
N ALA A 312 -10.52 10.44 29.70
CA ALA A 312 -10.00 11.64 29.07
C ALA A 312 -11.04 12.77 29.13
N GLY A 313 -10.99 13.58 30.19
CA GLY A 313 -11.92 14.70 30.35
C GLY A 313 -11.82 15.75 29.23
N ARG A 314 -12.91 16.04 28.50
CA ARG A 314 -13.07 17.16 27.55
C ARG A 314 -11.84 17.52 26.67
N GLY A 315 -11.07 16.51 26.24
CA GLY A 315 -9.92 16.70 25.35
C GLY A 315 -8.57 17.05 26.02
N THR A 316 -8.49 17.11 27.35
CA THR A 316 -7.20 17.13 28.08
C THR A 316 -7.13 15.95 29.01
N PHE A 317 -5.91 15.49 29.32
CA PHE A 317 -5.73 14.43 30.28
C PHE A 317 -4.49 14.63 31.14
N ALA A 318 -4.54 14.00 32.31
CA ALA A 318 -3.41 13.80 33.18
C ALA A 318 -3.49 12.36 33.69
N ILE A 319 -2.42 11.60 33.49
CA ILE A 319 -2.28 10.24 34.02
C ILE A 319 -1.03 10.17 34.88
N THR A 320 -1.14 9.52 36.02
CA THR A 320 -0.11 9.49 37.05
C THR A 320 0.71 8.21 36.91
N VAL A 321 2.03 8.33 36.88
CA VAL A 321 2.96 7.20 36.97
C VAL A 321 3.39 7.05 38.42
N PRO A 322 3.03 5.94 39.09
CA PRO A 322 3.39 5.71 40.48
C PRO A 322 4.92 5.51 40.63
N PRO A 323 5.57 6.00 41.71
CA PRO A 323 7.02 5.81 41.93
C PRO A 323 7.48 4.35 41.92
N GLN A 324 6.57 3.41 42.22
CA GLN A 324 6.85 1.97 42.19
C GLN A 324 7.11 1.44 40.77
N ALA A 325 6.63 2.13 39.72
CA ALA A 325 6.87 1.74 38.32
C ALA A 325 8.31 2.04 37.84
N PHE A 326 9.14 2.69 38.66
CA PHE A 326 10.53 3.03 38.34
C PHE A 326 11.49 1.99 38.93
N ALA A 327 11.15 0.70 38.77
CA ALA A 327 11.89 -0.43 39.35
C ALA A 327 13.33 -0.59 38.83
N THR A 328 13.73 0.15 37.78
CA THR A 328 15.10 0.25 37.27
C THR A 328 15.70 1.66 37.37
N GLY A 329 15.01 2.58 38.06
CA GLY A 329 15.32 4.02 38.13
C GLY A 329 14.77 4.80 36.93
N LEU A 330 14.27 4.10 35.91
CA LEU A 330 13.61 4.66 34.74
C LEU A 330 12.29 3.93 34.52
N PHE A 331 11.29 4.67 34.04
CA PHE A 331 10.04 4.12 33.53
C PHE A 331 10.08 4.08 32.00
N ASN A 332 9.80 2.90 31.46
CA ASN A 332 9.53 2.68 30.05
C ASN A 332 8.13 2.08 29.93
N GLY A 333 7.31 2.67 29.08
CA GLY A 333 5.94 2.23 28.93
C GLY A 333 5.29 2.77 27.68
N ARG A 334 4.01 2.46 27.52
CA ARG A 334 3.19 2.94 26.41
C ARG A 334 1.87 3.50 26.93
N LEU A 335 1.43 4.56 26.29
CA LEU A 335 0.13 5.18 26.52
C LEU A 335 -0.77 4.88 25.33
N THR A 336 -1.95 4.31 25.59
CA THR A 336 -2.97 4.06 24.58
C THR A 336 -4.26 4.81 24.91
N VAL A 337 -5.10 5.01 23.91
CA VAL A 337 -6.42 5.61 24.05
C VAL A 337 -7.45 4.63 23.50
N ASP A 338 -8.37 4.23 24.35
CA ASP A 338 -9.47 3.33 24.02
C ASP A 338 -10.80 4.07 24.04
N GLY A 339 -11.71 3.69 23.17
CA GLY A 339 -13.08 4.22 23.13
C GLY A 339 -13.96 3.39 22.23
N LEU A 340 -15.28 3.51 22.42
CA LEU A 340 -16.24 2.88 21.52
C LEU A 340 -16.15 3.54 20.14
N ASP A 341 -15.92 2.75 19.09
CA ASP A 341 -15.89 3.21 17.71
C ASP A 341 -14.87 4.34 17.46
N VAL A 342 -13.68 4.22 18.07
CA VAL A 342 -12.62 5.23 18.04
C VAL A 342 -11.30 4.63 17.57
N ARG A 343 -10.58 5.39 16.75
CA ARG A 343 -9.16 5.18 16.42
C ARG A 343 -8.34 6.40 16.83
N THR A 344 -7.06 6.21 17.08
CA THR A 344 -6.13 7.29 17.38
C THR A 344 -4.90 7.30 16.50
N SER A 345 -4.37 8.49 16.26
CA SER A 345 -3.10 8.71 15.56
C SER A 345 -2.16 9.56 16.43
N PRO A 346 -1.01 9.03 16.86
CA PRO A 346 -0.63 7.61 16.73
C PRO A 346 -1.57 6.71 17.56
N THR A 347 -1.59 5.41 17.27
CA THR A 347 -2.38 4.43 18.04
C THR A 347 -1.88 4.30 19.48
N GLU A 348 -0.57 4.48 19.68
CA GLU A 348 0.08 4.51 20.99
C GLU A 348 1.19 5.57 21.03
N LYS A 349 1.55 5.98 22.25
CA LYS A 349 2.72 6.83 22.51
C LYS A 349 3.67 6.08 23.42
N THR A 350 4.85 5.77 22.91
CA THR A 350 5.95 5.22 23.71
C THR A 350 6.50 6.30 24.63
N ILE A 351 6.77 5.90 25.87
CA ILE A 351 7.40 6.68 26.93
C ILE A 351 8.69 5.95 27.26
N THR A 352 9.82 6.63 27.09
CA THR A 352 11.14 6.01 27.27
C THR A 352 11.97 6.86 28.23
N GLY A 353 12.58 6.21 29.21
CA GLY A 353 13.53 6.82 30.13
C GLY A 353 12.94 7.91 31.02
N LEU A 354 11.66 7.83 31.39
CA LEU A 354 11.07 8.78 32.32
C LEU A 354 11.67 8.58 33.72
N ILE A 355 12.02 9.65 34.43
CA ILE A 355 12.56 9.61 35.79
C ILE A 355 11.45 9.94 36.80
N ALA A 356 11.51 9.37 38.00
CA ALA A 356 10.55 9.66 39.07
C ALA A 356 10.55 11.16 39.44
N GLY A 357 9.36 11.74 39.57
CA GLY A 357 9.14 13.17 39.79
C GLY A 357 9.23 14.06 38.53
N GLN A 358 9.66 13.51 37.39
CA GLN A 358 9.64 14.23 36.11
C GLN A 358 8.24 14.22 35.50
N ASN A 359 7.75 15.38 35.07
CA ASN A 359 6.46 15.48 34.36
C ASN A 359 6.68 15.53 32.84
N LEU A 360 5.81 14.84 32.09
CA LEU A 360 5.72 14.98 30.64
C LEU A 360 4.53 15.88 30.30
N THR A 361 4.75 16.82 29.38
CA THR A 361 3.70 17.69 28.84
C THR A 361 3.58 17.49 27.33
N ASP A 362 2.52 18.03 26.73
CA ASP A 362 2.32 18.07 25.28
C ASP A 362 2.23 16.69 24.60
N VAL A 363 1.84 15.64 25.34
CA VAL A 363 1.49 14.36 24.73
C VAL A 363 0.19 14.54 23.94
N ARG A 364 0.23 14.32 22.63
CA ARG A 364 -0.94 14.51 21.76
C ARG A 364 -1.37 13.21 21.09
N PHE A 365 -2.67 12.96 21.15
CA PHE A 365 -3.35 12.01 20.28
C PHE A 365 -4.34 12.76 19.41
N THR A 366 -4.33 12.39 18.14
CA THR A 366 -5.45 12.68 17.26
C THR A 366 -6.50 11.59 17.43
N VAL A 367 -7.76 11.96 17.61
CA VAL A 367 -8.92 11.06 17.67
C VAL A 367 -9.65 11.07 16.33
N GLN A 368 -10.03 9.88 15.86
CA GLN A 368 -10.81 9.62 14.66
C GLN A 368 -11.97 8.68 15.02
N TYR A 369 -13.11 8.85 14.37
CA TYR A 369 -14.31 8.10 14.68
C TYR A 369 -14.72 7.15 13.57
N ASP A 370 -15.26 6.00 13.97
CA ASP A 370 -16.13 5.21 13.12
C ASP A 370 -17.57 5.71 13.29
N ILE A 371 -18.16 6.16 12.18
CA ILE A 371 -19.47 6.76 12.10
C ILE A 371 -20.38 5.82 11.33
N TYR A 372 -21.35 5.22 12.00
CA TYR A 372 -22.14 4.14 11.42
C TYR A 372 -23.39 4.64 10.72
N ALA A 373 -23.71 4.04 9.57
CA ALA A 373 -24.99 4.20 8.87
C ALA A 373 -25.66 2.84 8.63
N ALA A 374 -26.98 2.75 8.83
CA ALA A 374 -27.78 1.54 8.63
C ALA A 374 -29.17 1.88 8.05
N ASN A 375 -29.61 1.19 7.01
CA ASN A 375 -30.94 1.40 6.39
C ASN A 375 -32.11 0.83 7.22
N SER A 376 -31.80 0.03 8.23
CA SER A 376 -32.71 -0.56 9.21
C SER A 376 -31.89 -1.03 10.42
N SER A 377 -32.49 -1.14 11.61
CA SER A 377 -31.79 -1.61 12.81
C SER A 377 -32.65 -2.63 13.55
N PRO A 378 -32.20 -3.89 13.72
CA PRO A 378 -32.90 -4.86 14.57
C PRO A 378 -32.90 -4.36 16.02
N GLY A 379 -34.07 -4.13 16.60
CA GLY A 379 -34.23 -3.83 18.03
C GLY A 379 -34.03 -2.36 18.46
N VAL A 380 -33.88 -1.42 17.52
CA VAL A 380 -33.85 0.02 17.83
C VAL A 380 -35.17 0.65 17.37
N ASP A 381 -35.90 1.27 18.30
CA ASP A 381 -37.06 2.10 17.98
C ASP A 381 -36.59 3.42 17.35
N LEU A 382 -36.57 3.44 16.02
CA LEU A 382 -36.15 4.57 15.19
C LEU A 382 -37.14 5.75 15.23
N SER A 383 -38.30 5.61 15.88
CA SER A 383 -39.28 6.71 16.03
C SER A 383 -38.84 7.78 17.03
N ALA A 384 -37.82 7.50 17.85
CA ALA A 384 -37.32 8.41 18.88
C ALA A 384 -36.26 9.42 18.37
N ASN A 385 -35.75 9.28 17.15
CA ASN A 385 -34.84 10.24 16.50
C ASN A 385 -33.54 10.53 17.30
N VAL A 386 -32.89 9.49 17.85
CA VAL A 386 -31.70 9.59 18.71
C VAL A 386 -30.42 9.05 18.04
N SER A 387 -30.37 8.97 16.71
CA SER A 387 -29.17 8.49 15.99
C SER A 387 -27.99 9.42 16.22
N VAL A 388 -26.89 8.89 16.78
CA VAL A 388 -25.64 9.63 17.04
C VAL A 388 -24.44 9.05 16.27
N GLY A 389 -24.70 8.08 15.38
CA GLY A 389 -23.69 7.52 14.47
C GLY A 389 -22.68 6.58 15.14
N VAL A 390 -23.04 5.97 16.27
CA VAL A 390 -22.27 4.86 16.90
C VAL A 390 -22.86 3.52 16.47
N ALA A 391 -22.12 2.41 16.61
CA ALA A 391 -22.55 1.10 16.12
C ALA A 391 -23.94 0.66 16.63
N GLY A 392 -24.27 0.99 17.88
CA GLY A 392 -25.58 0.68 18.49
C GLY A 392 -26.71 1.66 18.13
N LEU A 393 -26.40 2.85 17.62
CA LEU A 393 -27.36 3.90 17.23
C LEU A 393 -26.90 4.57 15.92
N PRO A 394 -26.85 3.82 14.81
CA PRO A 394 -26.35 4.32 13.53
C PRO A 394 -27.27 5.39 12.93
N PHE A 395 -26.74 6.19 12.01
CA PHE A 395 -27.53 7.08 11.18
C PHE A 395 -28.37 6.29 10.17
N LEU A 396 -29.59 6.76 9.88
CA LEU A 396 -30.46 6.13 8.89
C LEU A 396 -30.07 6.42 7.44
N ARG A 397 -29.31 7.49 7.22
CA ARG A 397 -28.83 7.90 5.90
C ARG A 397 -27.32 7.96 5.90
N ILE A 398 -26.69 7.45 4.84
CA ILE A 398 -25.25 7.57 4.62
C ILE A 398 -24.85 9.05 4.58
N GLN A 399 -25.66 9.91 3.93
CA GLN A 399 -25.41 11.35 3.90
C GLN A 399 -25.30 11.96 5.30
N ALA A 400 -26.15 11.58 6.25
CA ALA A 400 -26.10 12.12 7.61
C ALA A 400 -24.79 11.75 8.33
N ALA A 401 -24.24 10.56 8.08
CA ALA A 401 -22.94 10.17 8.59
C ALA A 401 -21.81 11.02 7.96
N ILE A 402 -21.83 11.19 6.64
CA ILE A 402 -20.87 12.02 5.90
C ILE A 402 -20.91 13.48 6.35
N ASP A 403 -22.11 14.02 6.61
CA ASP A 403 -22.30 15.39 7.08
C ASP A 403 -21.64 15.63 8.44
N THR A 404 -21.30 14.59 9.20
CA THR A 404 -20.59 14.67 10.48
C THR A 404 -19.11 14.31 10.42
N ALA A 405 -18.65 13.71 9.31
CA ALA A 405 -17.30 13.20 9.17
C ALA A 405 -16.25 14.32 9.06
N LEU A 406 -15.10 14.08 9.69
CA LEU A 406 -13.93 14.95 9.73
C LEU A 406 -12.68 14.21 9.21
N PRO A 407 -11.57 14.92 8.91
CA PRO A 407 -10.35 14.29 8.42
C PRO A 407 -9.86 13.09 9.25
N GLY A 408 -9.85 11.91 8.63
CA GLY A 408 -9.43 10.64 9.22
C GLY A 408 -10.56 9.79 9.80
N ASP A 409 -11.78 10.31 9.87
CA ASP A 409 -12.95 9.51 10.26
C ASP A 409 -13.30 8.49 9.17
N ALA A 410 -13.96 7.40 9.56
CA ALA A 410 -14.57 6.49 8.60
C ALA A 410 -16.09 6.42 8.80
N VAL A 411 -16.81 6.55 7.69
CA VAL A 411 -18.24 6.24 7.60
C VAL A 411 -18.38 4.76 7.28
N VAL A 412 -18.86 3.98 8.26
CA VAL A 412 -19.02 2.53 8.18
C VAL A 412 -20.49 2.20 7.87
N ILE A 413 -20.76 1.68 6.68
CA ILE A 413 -22.10 1.40 6.20
C ILE A 413 -22.44 -0.06 6.49
N ARG A 414 -23.49 -0.31 7.28
CA ARG A 414 -23.98 -1.65 7.59
C ARG A 414 -24.68 -2.27 6.37
N GLY A 415 -24.69 -3.60 6.30
CA GLY A 415 -25.24 -4.34 5.19
C GLY A 415 -26.70 -3.97 4.90
N GLY A 416 -27.03 -3.82 3.62
CA GLY A 416 -28.36 -3.38 3.21
C GLY A 416 -28.36 -2.69 1.84
N VAL A 417 -29.56 -2.33 1.40
CA VAL A 417 -29.81 -1.59 0.15
C VAL A 417 -30.17 -0.15 0.51
N TYR A 418 -29.44 0.80 -0.08
CA TYR A 418 -29.55 2.23 0.17
C TYR A 418 -29.93 2.96 -1.11
N SER A 419 -30.91 3.84 -1.01
CA SER A 419 -31.38 4.69 -2.12
C SER A 419 -31.50 6.14 -1.66
N SER A 420 -31.61 7.09 -2.59
CA SER A 420 -31.81 8.51 -2.27
C SER A 420 -33.12 8.75 -1.50
N GLY A 421 -34.12 7.87 -1.64
CA GLY A 421 -35.40 7.96 -0.93
C GLY A 421 -36.25 9.16 -1.36
N THR A 422 -35.88 9.84 -2.45
CA THR A 422 -36.61 10.99 -3.00
C THR A 422 -37.17 10.65 -4.37
N SER A 423 -38.30 11.26 -4.75
CA SER A 423 -38.82 11.21 -6.12
C SER A 423 -38.06 12.14 -7.08
N GLN A 424 -36.98 12.78 -6.64
CA GLN A 424 -36.22 13.72 -7.45
C GLN A 424 -35.08 12.98 -8.16
N HIS A 425 -35.16 12.96 -9.49
CA HIS A 425 -34.23 12.23 -10.36
C HIS A 425 -32.75 12.64 -10.24
N ALA A 426 -32.42 13.76 -9.58
CA ALA A 426 -31.08 14.34 -9.57
C ALA A 426 -30.30 14.15 -8.27
N VAL A 427 -30.89 13.55 -7.23
CA VAL A 427 -30.26 13.50 -5.90
C VAL A 427 -29.43 12.21 -5.75
N PRO A 428 -28.10 12.32 -5.53
CA PRO A 428 -27.26 11.17 -5.21
C PRO A 428 -27.70 10.48 -3.91
N VAL A 429 -27.35 9.21 -3.75
CA VAL A 429 -27.55 8.52 -2.46
C VAL A 429 -26.69 9.18 -1.38
N PHE A 430 -25.47 9.59 -1.75
CA PHE A 430 -24.70 10.52 -0.96
C PHE A 430 -23.70 11.33 -1.80
N THR A 431 -23.36 12.50 -1.26
CA THR A 431 -22.36 13.43 -1.80
C THR A 431 -21.33 13.75 -0.72
N VAL A 432 -20.06 13.64 -1.07
CA VAL A 432 -18.96 14.18 -0.26
C VAL A 432 -18.62 15.57 -0.81
N THR A 433 -19.14 16.61 -0.15
CA THR A 433 -18.97 18.00 -0.59
C THR A 433 -17.53 18.51 -0.37
N PRO A 434 -17.11 19.63 -1.00
CA PRO A 434 -15.77 20.20 -0.77
C PRO A 434 -15.46 20.51 0.70
N SER A 435 -16.47 20.90 1.48
CA SER A 435 -16.38 21.13 2.93
C SER A 435 -16.17 19.86 3.76
N ARG A 436 -16.27 18.69 3.14
CA ARG A 436 -16.04 17.36 3.72
C ARG A 436 -14.84 16.71 3.03
N SER A 437 -13.69 17.37 3.14
CA SER A 437 -12.41 16.85 2.68
C SER A 437 -11.61 16.28 3.85
N GLY A 438 -10.84 15.22 3.59
CA GLY A 438 -9.78 14.77 4.49
C GLY A 438 -8.54 15.65 4.38
N THR A 439 -7.43 15.17 4.95
CA THR A 439 -6.10 15.80 4.81
C THR A 439 -5.04 14.74 4.47
N PRO A 440 -3.84 15.13 4.02
CA PRO A 440 -2.74 14.17 3.80
C PRO A 440 -2.54 13.25 5.01
N GLY A 441 -2.50 11.94 4.78
CA GLY A 441 -2.39 10.91 5.82
C GLY A 441 -3.66 10.69 6.67
N ARG A 442 -4.74 11.44 6.42
CA ARG A 442 -6.01 11.37 7.16
C ARG A 442 -7.21 11.54 6.23
N PRO A 443 -7.41 10.63 5.27
CA PRO A 443 -8.56 10.68 4.39
C PRO A 443 -9.85 10.42 5.15
N ILE A 444 -10.97 10.98 4.68
CA ILE A 444 -12.30 10.51 5.08
C ILE A 444 -12.56 9.20 4.34
N THR A 445 -12.91 8.13 5.06
CA THR A 445 -13.15 6.81 4.43
C THR A 445 -14.62 6.42 4.50
N VAL A 446 -15.30 6.26 3.37
CA VAL A 446 -16.66 5.71 3.30
C VAL A 446 -16.55 4.26 2.85
N ARG A 447 -16.94 3.31 3.71
CA ARG A 447 -16.76 1.88 3.44
C ARG A 447 -17.94 1.04 3.88
N ALA A 448 -18.14 -0.09 3.21
CA ALA A 448 -18.96 -1.16 3.77
C ALA A 448 -18.37 -1.70 5.08
N ALA A 449 -19.22 -2.10 6.01
CA ALA A 449 -18.83 -2.84 7.20
C ALA A 449 -18.21 -4.19 6.81
N ASP A 450 -17.23 -4.63 7.59
CA ASP A 450 -16.44 -5.81 7.24
C ASP A 450 -17.32 -7.07 7.14
N GLY A 451 -17.22 -7.77 6.01
CA GLY A 451 -18.01 -8.97 5.72
C GLY A 451 -19.48 -8.71 5.32
N GLU A 452 -19.93 -7.46 5.26
CA GLU A 452 -21.30 -7.11 4.93
C GLU A 452 -21.44 -6.59 3.50
N SER A 453 -22.57 -6.90 2.85
CA SER A 453 -22.90 -6.43 1.50
C SER A 453 -23.70 -5.14 1.58
N VAL A 454 -23.16 -4.08 0.99
CA VAL A 454 -23.79 -2.76 0.89
C VAL A 454 -24.08 -2.46 -0.57
N VAL A 455 -25.37 -2.27 -0.88
CA VAL A 455 -25.84 -1.95 -2.23
C VAL A 455 -26.32 -0.50 -2.25
N ILE A 456 -25.71 0.31 -3.10
CA ILE A 456 -26.17 1.65 -3.45
C ILE A 456 -27.03 1.54 -4.71
N HIS A 457 -28.31 1.88 -4.60
CA HIS A 457 -29.34 1.56 -5.58
C HIS A 457 -30.02 2.81 -6.13
N GLY A 458 -30.04 2.92 -7.45
CA GLY A 458 -30.56 4.11 -8.13
C GLY A 458 -32.07 4.15 -8.33
N GLN A 459 -32.80 3.05 -8.15
CA GLN A 459 -34.25 3.02 -8.42
C GLN A 459 -35.08 3.03 -7.14
N THR A 460 -36.09 3.89 -7.06
CA THR A 460 -37.08 3.88 -5.97
C THR A 460 -38.43 4.38 -6.48
N GLY A 461 -39.49 3.57 -6.36
CA GLY A 461 -40.87 4.04 -6.56
C GLY A 461 -41.18 4.70 -7.92
N GLY A 462 -40.46 4.37 -8.99
CA GLY A 462 -40.64 4.94 -10.33
C GLY A 462 -39.74 6.15 -10.67
N SER A 463 -38.87 6.59 -9.74
CA SER A 463 -37.79 7.55 -10.01
C SER A 463 -36.43 6.85 -10.07
N ASP A 464 -35.52 7.40 -10.86
CA ASP A 464 -34.14 6.98 -11.01
C ASP A 464 -33.16 8.09 -10.59
N THR A 465 -32.22 7.76 -9.72
CA THR A 465 -31.14 8.67 -9.32
C THR A 465 -30.15 8.82 -10.48
N ARG A 466 -29.81 10.07 -10.81
CA ARG A 466 -28.86 10.43 -11.87
C ARG A 466 -27.51 9.77 -11.65
N ASP A 467 -26.78 10.19 -10.63
CA ASP A 467 -25.48 9.64 -10.24
C ASP A 467 -25.58 9.15 -8.79
N LEU A 468 -25.12 7.94 -8.47
CA LEU A 468 -25.36 7.36 -7.13
C LEU A 468 -24.50 8.01 -6.05
N VAL A 469 -23.22 8.23 -6.35
CA VAL A 469 -22.24 8.80 -5.44
C VAL A 469 -21.51 9.93 -6.15
N VAL A 470 -21.49 11.10 -5.51
CA VAL A 470 -20.74 12.26 -6.01
C VAL A 470 -19.65 12.65 -5.01
N VAL A 471 -18.41 12.79 -5.47
CA VAL A 471 -17.26 13.18 -4.65
C VAL A 471 -16.67 14.48 -5.17
N GLN A 472 -16.78 15.53 -4.37
CA GLN A 472 -16.25 16.87 -4.63
C GLN A 472 -15.23 17.30 -3.55
N GLY A 473 -15.14 16.56 -2.45
CA GLY A 473 -14.10 16.70 -1.42
C GLY A 473 -12.81 15.97 -1.79
N SER A 474 -11.70 16.45 -1.24
CA SER A 474 -10.35 15.89 -1.44
C SER A 474 -9.95 14.96 -0.30
N TYR A 475 -8.97 14.06 -0.53
CA TYR A 475 -8.54 13.05 0.45
C TYR A 475 -9.71 12.19 0.93
N VAL A 476 -10.37 11.52 -0.01
CA VAL A 476 -11.57 10.70 0.24
C VAL A 476 -11.33 9.28 -0.27
N ASN A 477 -11.64 8.29 0.55
CA ASN A 477 -11.62 6.88 0.19
C ASN A 477 -13.06 6.35 0.11
N ILE A 478 -13.44 5.69 -0.99
CA ILE A 478 -14.71 4.97 -1.14
C ILE A 478 -14.41 3.48 -1.33
N GLU A 479 -14.98 2.61 -0.50
CA GLU A 479 -14.57 1.21 -0.45
C GLU A 479 -15.70 0.18 -0.34
N GLY A 480 -15.60 -0.89 -1.13
CA GLY A 480 -16.38 -2.11 -0.90
C GLY A 480 -17.87 -1.98 -1.18
N LEU A 481 -18.28 -1.08 -2.07
CA LEU A 481 -19.68 -0.83 -2.39
C LEU A 481 -20.10 -1.56 -3.68
N GLU A 482 -21.29 -2.16 -3.66
CA GLU A 482 -22.02 -2.54 -4.88
C GLU A 482 -22.88 -1.35 -5.31
N LEU A 483 -22.81 -0.94 -6.58
CA LEU A 483 -23.48 0.25 -7.11
C LEU A 483 -24.26 -0.11 -8.37
N ARG A 484 -25.58 0.03 -8.35
CA ARG A 484 -26.42 -0.40 -9.47
C ARG A 484 -27.65 0.45 -9.72
N ASP A 485 -28.15 0.32 -10.95
CA ASP A 485 -29.41 0.88 -11.42
C ASP A 485 -29.46 2.41 -11.39
N ALA A 486 -28.29 3.06 -11.49
CA ALA A 486 -28.21 4.49 -11.73
C ALA A 486 -28.74 4.82 -13.13
N ARG A 487 -29.35 6.01 -13.26
CA ARG A 487 -29.71 6.54 -14.58
C ARG A 487 -28.47 6.89 -15.40
N ARG A 488 -27.38 7.35 -14.76
CA ARG A 488 -26.08 7.70 -15.34
C ARG A 488 -24.94 7.01 -14.57
N GLY A 489 -24.05 7.74 -13.91
CA GLY A 489 -22.85 7.20 -13.28
C GLY A 489 -23.11 6.53 -11.93
N ALA A 490 -22.25 5.57 -11.55
CA ALA A 490 -22.24 5.00 -10.21
C ALA A 490 -21.45 5.90 -9.25
N VAL A 491 -20.17 6.14 -9.54
CA VAL A 491 -19.31 7.03 -8.74
C VAL A 491 -18.75 8.11 -9.65
N VAL A 492 -19.07 9.36 -9.33
CA VAL A 492 -18.59 10.53 -10.07
C VAL A 492 -17.73 11.39 -9.15
N VAL A 493 -16.44 11.50 -9.48
CA VAL A 493 -15.51 12.43 -8.84
C VAL A 493 -15.44 13.69 -9.70
N GLU A 494 -15.80 14.83 -9.13
CA GLU A 494 -15.87 16.10 -9.86
C GLU A 494 -14.85 17.11 -9.32
N ALA A 495 -14.32 17.93 -10.21
CA ALA A 495 -13.47 19.05 -9.82
C ALA A 495 -14.19 19.94 -8.77
N PRO A 496 -13.47 20.44 -7.74
CA PRO A 496 -12.01 20.49 -7.62
C PRO A 496 -11.40 19.35 -6.79
N ALA A 497 -12.05 18.18 -6.70
CA ALA A 497 -11.55 17.08 -5.88
C ALA A 497 -10.15 16.62 -6.30
N GLU A 498 -9.28 16.37 -5.32
CA GLU A 498 -7.95 15.78 -5.49
C GLU A 498 -7.70 14.67 -4.45
N PHE A 499 -6.84 13.71 -4.77
CA PHE A 499 -6.48 12.60 -3.86
C PHE A 499 -7.70 11.77 -3.43
N VAL A 500 -8.46 11.27 -4.41
CA VAL A 500 -9.63 10.41 -4.17
C VAL A 500 -9.29 8.98 -4.55
N MET A 501 -9.53 8.03 -3.65
CA MET A 501 -9.37 6.60 -3.90
C MET A 501 -10.74 5.93 -3.92
N VAL A 502 -11.08 5.24 -5.01
CA VAL A 502 -12.26 4.38 -5.08
C VAL A 502 -11.77 2.97 -5.30
N ARG A 503 -11.98 2.08 -4.32
CA ARG A 503 -11.42 0.74 -4.37
C ARG A 503 -12.38 -0.37 -3.98
N ARG A 504 -12.20 -1.55 -4.59
CA ARG A 504 -13.00 -2.75 -4.29
C ARG A 504 -14.51 -2.53 -4.48
N CYS A 505 -14.89 -1.62 -5.37
CA CYS A 505 -16.28 -1.31 -5.69
C CYS A 505 -16.73 -2.04 -6.95
N HIS A 506 -17.99 -2.46 -7.00
CA HIS A 506 -18.59 -3.14 -8.15
C HIS A 506 -19.77 -2.33 -8.68
N ALA A 507 -19.61 -1.71 -9.86
CA ALA A 507 -20.67 -0.96 -10.52
C ALA A 507 -21.30 -1.76 -11.68
N HIS A 508 -22.61 -1.99 -11.65
CA HIS A 508 -23.28 -2.70 -12.74
C HIS A 508 -24.71 -2.25 -13.01
N ASP A 509 -25.18 -2.48 -14.24
CA ASP A 509 -26.55 -2.14 -14.66
C ASP A 509 -26.90 -0.64 -14.51
N ASN A 510 -25.87 0.22 -14.63
CA ASN A 510 -25.96 1.68 -14.60
C ASN A 510 -25.96 2.30 -16.00
N ASP A 511 -26.24 3.59 -16.06
CA ASP A 511 -26.27 4.40 -17.27
C ASP A 511 -27.32 3.96 -18.31
N ARG A 512 -28.57 3.92 -17.87
CA ARG A 512 -29.73 3.55 -18.68
C ARG A 512 -30.29 4.69 -19.54
N ASP A 513 -29.69 5.88 -19.46
CA ASP A 513 -30.09 7.05 -20.23
C ASP A 513 -29.37 7.06 -21.58
N SER A 514 -30.06 6.65 -22.65
CA SER A 514 -29.47 6.56 -23.99
C SER A 514 -29.04 7.91 -24.59
N SER A 515 -29.36 9.04 -23.93
CA SER A 515 -28.89 10.38 -24.32
C SER A 515 -27.60 10.79 -23.61
N PHE A 516 -27.15 10.02 -22.63
CA PHE A 516 -25.93 10.27 -21.88
C PHE A 516 -24.86 9.26 -22.26
N ILE A 517 -23.64 9.76 -22.41
CA ILE A 517 -22.46 8.94 -22.65
C ILE A 517 -21.57 9.16 -21.43
N GLY A 518 -21.30 8.13 -20.64
CA GLY A 518 -20.33 8.23 -19.55
C GLY A 518 -19.99 6.91 -18.88
N GLY A 519 -18.87 6.92 -18.16
CA GLY A 519 -18.42 5.77 -17.36
C GLY A 519 -19.23 5.58 -16.08
N ALA A 520 -19.36 4.32 -15.64
CA ALA A 520 -19.90 4.00 -14.32
C ALA A 520 -19.01 4.55 -13.19
N PHE A 521 -17.69 4.43 -13.35
CA PHE A 521 -16.70 5.11 -12.52
C PHE A 521 -16.11 6.26 -13.32
N ARG A 522 -16.25 7.51 -12.83
CA ARG A 522 -15.91 8.68 -13.62
C ARG A 522 -15.17 9.73 -12.82
N ALA A 523 -14.13 10.31 -13.40
CA ALA A 523 -13.48 11.52 -12.89
C ALA A 523 -13.63 12.65 -13.93
N VAL A 524 -14.17 13.79 -13.52
CA VAL A 524 -14.68 14.83 -14.42
C VAL A 524 -14.03 16.18 -14.14
N GLY A 525 -13.47 16.82 -15.17
CA GLY A 525 -12.86 18.14 -15.09
C GLY A 525 -11.40 18.08 -14.65
N THR A 526 -10.93 19.16 -14.02
CA THR A 526 -9.53 19.37 -13.57
C THR A 526 -9.12 18.58 -12.33
N VAL A 527 -9.73 17.41 -12.11
CA VAL A 527 -9.41 16.53 -10.99
C VAL A 527 -7.97 16.02 -11.08
N ARG A 528 -7.34 15.79 -9.92
CA ARG A 528 -5.98 15.23 -9.84
C ARG A 528 -5.88 14.10 -8.83
N HIS A 529 -4.97 13.15 -9.11
CA HIS A 529 -4.69 12.05 -8.18
C HIS A 529 -5.94 11.25 -7.78
N VAL A 530 -6.86 11.05 -8.73
CA VAL A 530 -8.01 10.16 -8.57
C VAL A 530 -7.57 8.76 -8.96
N THR A 531 -7.75 7.80 -8.07
CA THR A 531 -7.40 6.39 -8.30
C THR A 531 -8.64 5.51 -8.23
N PHE A 532 -8.87 4.73 -9.28
CA PHE A 532 -9.78 3.58 -9.29
C PHE A 532 -8.94 2.31 -9.18
N GLU A 533 -9.13 1.52 -8.13
CA GLU A 533 -8.31 0.35 -7.83
C GLU A 533 -9.14 -0.88 -7.48
N GLU A 534 -8.87 -2.02 -8.11
CA GLU A 534 -9.59 -3.27 -7.79
C GLU A 534 -11.11 -3.12 -7.89
N CYS A 535 -11.57 -2.28 -8.81
CA CYS A 535 -12.97 -2.06 -9.10
C CYS A 535 -13.42 -2.91 -10.29
N MET A 536 -14.71 -3.22 -10.33
CA MET A 536 -15.33 -3.97 -11.41
C MET A 536 -16.50 -3.20 -11.99
N ALA A 537 -16.56 -3.05 -13.31
CA ALA A 537 -17.67 -2.44 -14.02
C ALA A 537 -18.22 -3.43 -15.05
N ASN A 538 -19.55 -3.64 -15.09
CA ASN A 538 -20.16 -4.44 -16.14
C ASN A 538 -21.63 -4.09 -16.43
N ARG A 539 -22.12 -4.37 -17.64
CA ARG A 539 -23.50 -4.03 -18.06
C ARG A 539 -23.86 -2.56 -17.82
N ASN A 540 -22.90 -1.69 -18.01
CA ASN A 540 -23.09 -0.24 -18.04
C ASN A 540 -23.02 0.27 -19.49
N SER A 541 -23.21 1.58 -19.70
CA SER A 541 -22.84 2.25 -20.94
C SER A 541 -21.33 2.18 -21.13
N ALA A 542 -20.52 2.87 -20.34
CA ALA A 542 -19.07 2.64 -20.27
C ALA A 542 -18.62 2.22 -18.87
N GLY A 543 -17.44 1.60 -18.77
CA GLY A 543 -16.88 1.12 -17.51
C GLY A 543 -16.26 2.24 -16.66
N PHE A 544 -15.07 2.66 -17.04
CA PHE A 544 -14.28 3.69 -16.35
C PHE A 544 -14.03 4.86 -17.30
N GLU A 545 -14.09 6.10 -16.81
CA GLU A 545 -13.88 7.27 -17.66
C GLU A 545 -13.16 8.40 -16.92
N PHE A 546 -12.08 8.89 -17.52
CA PHE A 546 -11.56 10.22 -17.29
C PHE A 546 -12.11 11.18 -18.33
N ARG A 547 -12.78 12.24 -17.87
CA ARG A 547 -13.55 13.16 -18.71
C ARG A 547 -13.09 14.61 -18.53
N GLU A 548 -12.96 15.31 -19.63
CA GLU A 548 -12.88 16.76 -19.68
C GLU A 548 -14.18 17.46 -19.25
N SER A 549 -14.08 18.66 -18.69
CA SER A 549 -15.22 19.53 -18.39
C SER A 549 -14.89 21.01 -18.66
N PRO A 550 -15.66 21.72 -19.50
CA PRO A 550 -16.82 21.25 -20.26
C PRO A 550 -16.46 20.20 -21.32
N THR A 551 -17.44 19.41 -21.78
CA THR A 551 -17.23 18.43 -22.87
C THR A 551 -16.84 19.15 -24.15
N LEU A 552 -15.77 18.69 -24.81
CA LEU A 552 -15.31 19.27 -26.06
C LEU A 552 -15.99 18.58 -27.26
N ASP A 553 -16.44 19.39 -28.22
CA ASP A 553 -16.89 18.92 -29.53
C ASP A 553 -15.72 18.84 -30.54
N ASN A 554 -15.99 18.44 -31.78
CA ASN A 554 -14.94 18.27 -32.80
C ASN A 554 -14.29 19.60 -33.24
N GLU A 555 -14.98 20.74 -33.11
CA GLU A 555 -14.47 22.05 -33.53
C GLU A 555 -13.60 22.67 -32.42
N ASP A 556 -13.98 22.47 -31.15
CA ASP A 556 -13.23 22.87 -29.96
C ASP A 556 -12.09 21.90 -29.58
N ALA A 557 -12.11 20.66 -30.11
CA ALA A 557 -11.09 19.61 -29.94
C ALA A 557 -9.74 19.93 -30.63
N HIS A 558 -9.33 21.19 -30.65
CA HIS A 558 -7.95 21.57 -30.90
C HIS A 558 -7.07 21.01 -29.76
N VAL A 559 -6.72 19.72 -29.90
CA VAL A 559 -5.66 18.99 -29.19
C VAL A 559 -4.39 19.84 -29.04
N PRO A 560 -3.49 19.50 -28.09
CA PRO A 560 -2.21 20.19 -27.90
C PRO A 560 -1.51 20.43 -29.24
N PRO A 561 -0.85 21.59 -29.41
CA PRO A 561 -0.91 22.44 -30.59
C PRO A 561 -0.75 21.68 -31.91
N ARG A 562 -1.63 22.01 -32.88
CA ARG A 562 -1.57 21.56 -34.29
C ARG A 562 -0.13 21.31 -34.74
N ALA A 563 0.13 20.09 -35.23
CA ALA A 563 1.05 19.77 -36.32
C ALA A 563 2.18 20.80 -36.51
N GLY A 564 3.13 20.81 -35.58
CA GLY A 564 4.17 21.84 -35.56
C GLY A 564 5.27 21.67 -34.52
N ASN A 565 5.16 20.72 -33.59
CA ASN A 565 6.18 20.44 -32.57
C ASN A 565 7.38 19.62 -33.08
N ILE A 566 7.73 19.76 -34.36
CA ILE A 566 9.04 19.33 -34.87
C ILE A 566 10.08 20.28 -34.26
N GLY A 567 10.65 19.91 -33.11
CA GLY A 567 11.74 20.67 -32.46
C GLY A 567 11.66 20.87 -30.94
N TYR A 568 10.59 20.44 -30.26
CA TYR A 568 10.53 20.47 -28.79
C TYR A 568 10.91 19.13 -28.17
N SER A 569 11.74 19.15 -27.12
CA SER A 569 12.20 17.94 -26.43
C SER A 569 11.05 17.19 -25.74
N HIS A 570 11.22 15.87 -25.57
CA HIS A 570 10.32 15.06 -24.76
C HIS A 570 10.23 15.56 -23.30
N ASP A 571 11.24 16.31 -22.84
CA ASP A 571 11.41 16.75 -21.45
C ASP A 571 10.97 18.20 -21.20
N LEU A 572 9.95 18.69 -21.90
CA LEU A 572 9.37 20.00 -21.59
C LEU A 572 8.92 20.06 -20.11
N PRO A 573 9.44 21.00 -19.30
CA PRO A 573 9.06 21.15 -17.89
C PRO A 573 7.55 21.41 -17.74
N GLU A 574 6.96 20.88 -16.68
CA GLU A 574 5.52 21.02 -16.40
C GLU A 574 5.03 22.48 -16.39
N SER A 575 5.86 23.42 -15.94
CA SER A 575 5.55 24.85 -15.96
C SER A 575 5.33 25.41 -17.37
N GLN A 576 6.04 24.88 -18.38
CA GLN A 576 5.86 25.28 -19.77
C GLN A 576 4.60 24.67 -20.38
N TRP A 577 4.20 23.47 -19.93
CA TRP A 577 2.91 22.85 -20.30
C TRP A 577 1.72 23.59 -19.72
N ASN A 578 1.80 23.97 -18.45
CA ASN A 578 0.74 24.70 -17.75
C ASN A 578 0.52 26.12 -18.30
N ALA A 579 1.51 26.66 -19.03
CA ALA A 579 1.40 27.93 -19.72
C ALA A 579 0.70 27.83 -21.09
N TRP A 580 0.40 26.62 -21.58
CA TRP A 580 -0.36 26.43 -22.81
C TRP A 580 -1.85 26.61 -22.57
N GLU A 581 -2.39 27.66 -23.17
CA GLU A 581 -3.78 28.05 -23.03
C GLU A 581 -4.74 26.95 -23.57
N GLY A 582 -5.73 26.56 -22.78
CA GLY A 582 -6.91 25.82 -23.27
C GLY A 582 -7.25 24.50 -22.57
N TRP A 583 -6.27 23.63 -22.29
CA TRP A 583 -6.57 22.21 -21.99
C TRP A 583 -6.15 21.71 -20.60
N THR A 584 -5.13 22.30 -19.96
CA THR A 584 -4.79 21.99 -18.55
C THR A 584 -5.86 22.42 -17.55
N ASN A 585 -6.83 23.22 -18.00
CA ASN A 585 -7.90 23.79 -17.19
C ASN A 585 -9.25 23.06 -17.33
N ILE A 586 -9.29 21.94 -18.06
CA ILE A 586 -10.52 21.18 -18.28
C ILE A 586 -10.35 19.67 -18.06
N ALA A 587 -9.12 19.15 -18.05
CA ALA A 587 -8.86 17.72 -18.08
C ALA A 587 -8.29 17.16 -16.77
N SER A 588 -8.58 15.89 -16.53
CA SER A 588 -7.99 15.11 -15.44
C SER A 588 -6.47 14.96 -15.61
N ARG A 589 -5.76 14.90 -14.49
CA ARG A 589 -4.30 14.73 -14.50
C ARG A 589 -3.79 13.82 -13.39
N TYR A 590 -2.74 13.05 -13.64
CA TYR A 590 -2.14 12.15 -12.63
C TYR A 590 -3.15 11.16 -12.02
N CYS A 591 -4.20 10.83 -12.78
CA CYS A 591 -5.22 9.90 -12.34
C CYS A 591 -4.86 8.48 -12.78
N VAL A 592 -5.30 7.49 -12.02
CA VAL A 592 -4.90 6.09 -12.20
C VAL A 592 -6.13 5.20 -12.21
N VAL A 593 -6.24 4.35 -13.23
CA VAL A 593 -7.11 3.17 -13.19
C VAL A 593 -6.20 1.96 -13.15
N ARG A 594 -6.23 1.21 -12.05
CA ARG A 594 -5.35 0.05 -11.90
C ARG A 594 -6.06 -1.18 -11.39
N ARG A 595 -5.65 -2.34 -11.89
CA ARG A 595 -6.18 -3.63 -11.43
C ARG A 595 -7.72 -3.64 -11.48
N CYS A 596 -8.34 -3.08 -12.51
CA CYS A 596 -9.79 -3.04 -12.66
C CYS A 596 -10.26 -3.98 -13.77
N ILE A 597 -11.53 -4.40 -13.71
CA ILE A 597 -12.17 -5.23 -14.74
C ILE A 597 -13.35 -4.45 -15.33
N ALA A 598 -13.39 -4.31 -16.65
CA ALA A 598 -14.51 -3.70 -17.37
C ALA A 598 -15.00 -4.65 -18.47
N TYR A 599 -16.24 -5.09 -18.41
CA TYR A 599 -16.74 -6.06 -19.37
C TYR A 599 -18.23 -5.94 -19.63
N ASP A 600 -18.68 -6.48 -20.77
CA ASP A 600 -20.11 -6.61 -21.06
C ASP A 600 -20.86 -5.27 -21.07
N HIS A 601 -20.19 -4.20 -21.50
CA HIS A 601 -20.79 -2.89 -21.72
C HIS A 601 -21.55 -2.88 -23.06
N ARG A 602 -22.87 -2.64 -23.03
CA ARG A 602 -23.76 -2.86 -24.19
C ARG A 602 -24.89 -1.85 -24.39
N LEU A 603 -24.95 -0.78 -23.60
CA LEU A 603 -26.14 0.09 -23.63
C LEU A 603 -26.15 1.05 -24.82
N LEU A 604 -24.98 1.41 -25.35
CA LEU A 604 -24.81 2.29 -26.52
C LEU A 604 -23.74 1.72 -27.45
N ASP A 605 -24.11 1.32 -28.66
CA ASP A 605 -23.18 0.63 -29.58
C ASP A 605 -21.85 1.38 -29.76
N GLU A 606 -21.88 2.67 -30.09
CA GLU A 606 -20.68 3.48 -30.45
C GLU A 606 -19.96 4.16 -29.27
N HIS A 607 -20.23 3.77 -28.02
CA HIS A 607 -19.59 4.37 -26.85
C HIS A 607 -19.40 3.43 -25.66
N SER A 608 -19.72 2.14 -25.83
CA SER A 608 -19.74 1.18 -24.73
C SER A 608 -18.37 0.58 -24.46
N ASP A 609 -17.43 1.42 -24.05
CA ASP A 609 -16.03 1.05 -23.82
C ASP A 609 -15.77 0.53 -22.41
N GLY A 610 -14.73 -0.30 -22.28
CA GLY A 610 -14.22 -0.71 -20.98
C GLY A 610 -13.63 0.47 -20.20
N PHE A 611 -12.66 1.15 -20.81
CA PHE A 611 -11.89 2.22 -20.17
C PHE A 611 -11.73 3.42 -21.12
N LYS A 612 -12.14 4.61 -20.68
CA LYS A 612 -12.12 5.84 -21.48
C LYS A 612 -11.20 6.89 -20.90
N ASN A 613 -10.38 7.51 -21.75
CA ASN A 613 -9.53 8.64 -21.40
C ASN A 613 -9.73 9.80 -22.36
N ARG A 614 -10.57 10.76 -21.97
CA ARG A 614 -10.85 11.94 -22.79
C ARG A 614 -10.04 13.13 -22.30
N TYR A 615 -9.10 13.54 -23.15
CA TYR A 615 -8.15 14.65 -23.00
C TYR A 615 -7.30 14.60 -21.74
N GLY A 616 -7.23 13.44 -21.08
CA GLY A 616 -6.45 13.27 -19.86
C GLY A 616 -4.95 13.47 -20.08
N ILE A 617 -4.30 13.95 -19.03
CA ILE A 617 -2.88 14.33 -19.06
C ILE A 617 -2.14 13.47 -18.05
N GLN A 618 -1.12 12.73 -18.49
CA GLN A 618 -0.31 11.91 -17.57
C GLN A 618 -1.17 11.01 -16.67
N ASN A 619 -2.21 10.42 -17.26
CA ASN A 619 -3.04 9.42 -16.61
C ASN A 619 -2.50 8.02 -16.89
N TYR A 620 -2.77 7.10 -15.97
CA TYR A 620 -2.23 5.74 -15.99
C TYR A 620 -3.37 4.72 -16.03
N TYR A 621 -3.25 3.75 -16.94
CA TYR A 621 -4.07 2.56 -17.02
C TYR A 621 -3.17 1.34 -16.84
N GLU A 622 -3.22 0.74 -15.66
CA GLU A 622 -2.26 -0.29 -15.25
C GLU A 622 -2.93 -1.61 -14.86
N ASP A 623 -2.49 -2.70 -15.46
CA ASP A 623 -2.91 -4.05 -15.08
C ASP A 623 -4.43 -4.31 -15.11
N ASN A 624 -5.15 -3.59 -15.95
CA ASN A 624 -6.59 -3.72 -16.11
C ASN A 624 -6.96 -4.81 -17.12
N ILE A 625 -8.21 -5.25 -17.09
CA ILE A 625 -8.76 -6.24 -18.01
C ILE A 625 -10.07 -5.73 -18.61
N ALA A 626 -10.12 -5.65 -19.94
CA ALA A 626 -11.29 -5.26 -20.72
C ALA A 626 -11.73 -6.42 -21.64
N PHE A 627 -13.02 -6.79 -21.63
CA PHE A 627 -13.50 -7.82 -22.56
C PHE A 627 -14.99 -7.78 -22.86
N ASP A 628 -15.38 -8.33 -24.01
CA ASP A 628 -16.79 -8.46 -24.43
C ASP A 628 -17.57 -7.11 -24.38
N ASN A 629 -16.87 -5.98 -24.50
CA ASN A 629 -17.47 -4.65 -24.61
C ASN A 629 -17.92 -4.40 -26.05
N VAL A 630 -18.99 -3.64 -26.27
CA VAL A 630 -19.54 -3.47 -27.63
C VAL A 630 -18.69 -2.56 -28.51
N ASP A 631 -18.00 -1.57 -27.93
CA ASP A 631 -17.12 -0.66 -28.68
C ASP A 631 -15.65 -1.11 -28.56
N ASP A 632 -14.81 -0.41 -27.79
CA ASP A 632 -13.41 -0.77 -27.58
C ASP A 632 -13.15 -1.26 -26.13
N GLY A 633 -12.06 -1.99 -25.95
CA GLY A 633 -11.57 -2.32 -24.60
C GLY A 633 -11.11 -1.06 -23.88
N PHE A 634 -10.31 -0.23 -24.57
CA PHE A 634 -9.82 1.06 -24.12
C PHE A 634 -9.98 2.09 -25.25
N ASP A 635 -10.45 3.29 -24.92
CA ASP A 635 -10.58 4.42 -25.86
C ASP A 635 -9.95 5.68 -25.26
N GLY A 636 -8.87 6.15 -25.88
CA GLY A 636 -8.18 7.39 -25.53
C GLY A 636 -8.37 8.47 -26.59
N ALA A 637 -9.25 9.44 -26.32
CA ALA A 637 -9.47 10.60 -27.19
C ALA A 637 -8.69 11.83 -26.68
N GLY A 638 -7.80 12.42 -27.47
CA GLY A 638 -7.03 13.60 -27.07
C GLY A 638 -6.05 13.38 -25.91
N ALA A 639 -5.88 12.14 -25.46
CA ALA A 639 -5.04 11.78 -24.33
C ALA A 639 -3.58 12.14 -24.62
N THR A 640 -2.88 12.67 -23.61
CA THR A 640 -1.49 13.13 -23.76
C THR A 640 -0.62 12.63 -22.63
N ARG A 641 0.54 12.07 -22.97
CA ARG A 641 1.51 11.48 -22.03
C ARG A 641 0.91 10.45 -21.09
N CYS A 642 -0.16 9.80 -21.53
CA CYS A 642 -0.82 8.77 -20.76
C CYS A 642 -0.11 7.44 -20.97
N VAL A 643 -0.12 6.61 -19.95
CA VAL A 643 0.56 5.32 -19.94
C VAL A 643 -0.48 4.21 -19.85
N TYR A 644 -0.43 3.29 -20.80
CA TYR A 644 -1.21 2.06 -20.82
C TYR A 644 -0.24 0.90 -20.64
N ARG A 645 -0.24 0.27 -19.46
CA ARG A 645 0.75 -0.74 -19.07
C ARG A 645 0.11 -2.01 -18.54
N GLY A 646 0.54 -3.16 -19.07
CA GLY A 646 0.17 -4.46 -18.48
C GLY A 646 -1.31 -4.81 -18.61
N ASN A 647 -2.05 -4.12 -19.48
CA ASN A 647 -3.48 -4.33 -19.64
C ASN A 647 -3.77 -5.51 -20.58
N ILE A 648 -4.94 -6.11 -20.40
CA ILE A 648 -5.44 -7.21 -21.24
C ILE A 648 -6.75 -6.76 -21.87
N ALA A 649 -6.87 -6.83 -23.19
CA ALA A 649 -8.08 -6.45 -23.93
C ALA A 649 -8.48 -7.54 -24.94
N PHE A 650 -9.66 -8.14 -24.81
CA PHE A 650 -10.04 -9.23 -25.72
C PHE A 650 -11.53 -9.32 -26.03
N ARG A 651 -11.84 -9.84 -27.23
CA ARG A 651 -13.21 -10.04 -27.70
C ARG A 651 -14.10 -8.79 -27.61
N ASN A 652 -13.53 -7.61 -27.83
CA ASN A 652 -14.34 -6.40 -27.97
C ASN A 652 -15.07 -6.39 -29.34
N ASP A 653 -16.28 -5.86 -29.32
CA ASP A 653 -17.39 -6.02 -30.26
C ASP A 653 -17.65 -7.47 -30.73
N PRO A 654 -17.93 -8.41 -29.81
CA PRO A 654 -18.12 -9.82 -30.17
C PRO A 654 -19.39 -10.05 -31.01
N GLN A 655 -20.29 -9.07 -31.07
CA GLN A 655 -21.56 -9.14 -31.77
C GLN A 655 -21.48 -8.54 -33.19
N ASN A 656 -20.36 -7.92 -33.57
CA ASN A 656 -20.19 -7.22 -34.84
C ASN A 656 -21.33 -6.22 -35.07
N THR A 657 -21.52 -5.34 -34.09
CA THR A 657 -22.54 -4.30 -34.15
C THR A 657 -22.17 -3.26 -35.21
N ALA A 658 -23.16 -2.53 -35.73
CA ALA A 658 -22.92 -1.55 -36.79
C ALA A 658 -22.21 -0.27 -36.29
N GLY A 659 -22.18 -0.04 -34.97
CA GLY A 659 -21.65 1.17 -34.35
C GLY A 659 -20.41 0.97 -33.47
N GLY A 660 -20.14 -0.23 -32.98
CA GLY A 660 -18.94 -0.51 -32.18
C GLY A 660 -17.71 -0.76 -33.05
N ASP A 661 -16.56 -0.19 -32.72
CA ASP A 661 -15.33 -0.34 -33.50
C ASP A 661 -14.62 -1.67 -33.22
N GLY A 662 -14.66 -2.18 -31.99
CA GLY A 662 -14.18 -3.51 -31.66
C GLY A 662 -12.66 -3.63 -31.54
N ASN A 663 -11.96 -2.59 -31.08
CA ASN A 663 -10.52 -2.65 -30.84
C ASN A 663 -10.18 -3.13 -29.42
N GLY A 664 -8.96 -3.66 -29.25
CA GLY A 664 -8.42 -3.96 -27.92
C GLY A 664 -8.08 -2.68 -27.17
N ILE A 665 -7.08 -1.93 -27.65
CA ILE A 665 -6.65 -0.65 -27.09
C ILE A 665 -6.59 0.39 -28.19
N LYS A 666 -7.50 1.35 -28.15
CA LYS A 666 -7.55 2.49 -29.07
C LYS A 666 -7.09 3.76 -28.38
N ILE A 667 -6.15 4.46 -28.99
CA ILE A 667 -5.65 5.75 -28.50
C ILE A 667 -5.49 6.75 -29.63
N GLY A 668 -5.48 8.03 -29.29
CA GLY A 668 -5.19 9.10 -30.23
C GLY A 668 -6.40 9.69 -30.93
N VAL A 669 -7.62 9.22 -30.63
CA VAL A 669 -8.85 9.70 -31.28
C VAL A 669 -8.95 11.21 -31.16
N ARG A 670 -9.17 11.90 -32.28
CA ARG A 670 -9.15 13.39 -32.34
C ARG A 670 -7.82 14.00 -31.88
N GLY A 671 -6.73 13.26 -32.07
CA GLY A 671 -5.38 13.62 -31.65
C GLY A 671 -4.95 13.00 -30.33
N GLY A 672 -3.67 13.18 -30.01
CA GLY A 672 -3.03 12.70 -28.80
C GLY A 672 -1.53 12.88 -28.96
N LEU A 673 -0.78 12.89 -27.86
CA LEU A 673 0.64 13.21 -27.91
C LEU A 673 1.43 12.42 -26.86
N ASP A 674 2.57 11.85 -27.25
CA ASP A 674 3.54 11.22 -26.35
C ASP A 674 2.94 10.09 -25.47
N ASN A 675 1.90 9.40 -25.93
CA ASN A 675 1.31 8.28 -25.17
C ASN A 675 2.21 7.04 -25.24
N ILE A 676 2.21 6.25 -24.16
CA ILE A 676 3.07 5.07 -24.03
C ILE A 676 2.21 3.82 -23.84
N LEU A 677 2.43 2.82 -24.70
CA LEU A 677 1.79 1.50 -24.64
C LEU A 677 2.87 0.45 -24.41
N ILE A 678 2.83 -0.20 -23.24
CA ILE A 678 3.82 -1.19 -22.82
C ILE A 678 3.15 -2.46 -22.28
N ARG A 679 3.63 -3.65 -22.69
CA ARG A 679 3.25 -4.94 -22.09
C ARG A 679 1.75 -5.18 -22.05
N ASN A 680 1.04 -4.59 -23.00
CA ASN A 680 -0.37 -4.86 -23.16
C ASN A 680 -0.55 -6.13 -24.01
N ILE A 681 -1.63 -6.83 -23.74
CA ILE A 681 -2.02 -8.05 -24.44
C ILE A 681 -3.39 -7.80 -25.06
N ALA A 682 -3.49 -7.88 -26.39
CA ALA A 682 -4.75 -7.70 -27.10
C ALA A 682 -5.04 -8.91 -28.01
N PHE A 683 -6.20 -9.55 -27.86
CA PHE A 683 -6.49 -10.72 -28.70
C PHE A 683 -7.97 -10.95 -28.99
N ASP A 684 -8.25 -11.64 -30.10
CA ASP A 684 -9.61 -11.98 -30.55
C ASP A 684 -10.57 -10.78 -30.60
N ASN A 685 -10.05 -9.55 -30.73
CA ASN A 685 -10.88 -8.36 -30.90
C ASN A 685 -11.39 -8.31 -32.34
N ARG A 686 -12.60 -7.78 -32.56
CA ARG A 686 -13.21 -7.73 -33.89
C ARG A 686 -12.35 -6.98 -34.92
N ARG A 687 -11.70 -5.90 -34.49
CA ARG A 687 -10.89 -5.02 -35.32
C ARG A 687 -9.42 -5.10 -34.93
N ALA A 688 -8.78 -4.01 -34.52
CA ALA A 688 -7.36 -4.01 -34.22
C ALA A 688 -7.08 -4.46 -32.78
N GLY A 689 -5.94 -5.08 -32.53
CA GLY A 689 -5.48 -5.31 -31.16
C GLY A 689 -5.11 -3.98 -30.50
N ILE A 690 -4.23 -3.21 -31.14
CA ILE A 690 -3.88 -1.84 -30.75
C ILE A 690 -4.14 -0.91 -31.93
N ASP A 691 -4.92 0.15 -31.70
CA ASP A 691 -5.28 1.17 -32.67
C ASP A 691 -4.74 2.54 -32.22
N MET A 692 -4.04 3.21 -33.13
CA MET A 692 -3.47 4.54 -32.96
C MET A 692 -4.17 5.52 -33.91
N ALA A 693 -5.35 5.97 -33.49
CA ALA A 693 -6.34 6.75 -34.21
C ALA A 693 -6.02 8.26 -34.28
N ASP A 694 -4.96 8.66 -34.99
CA ASP A 694 -4.51 10.06 -35.20
C ASP A 694 -3.62 10.64 -34.06
N THR A 695 -2.83 9.81 -33.37
CA THR A 695 -1.86 10.26 -32.33
C THR A 695 -0.49 10.70 -32.90
N GLU A 696 0.19 11.62 -32.20
CA GLU A 696 1.57 12.06 -32.49
C GLU A 696 2.56 11.47 -31.46
N ARG A 697 3.75 11.05 -31.91
CA ARG A 697 4.84 10.53 -31.05
C ARG A 697 4.45 9.43 -30.05
N PRO A 698 3.59 8.44 -30.40
CA PRO A 698 3.37 7.30 -29.53
C PRO A 698 4.65 6.46 -29.39
N ILE A 699 4.82 5.86 -28.21
CA ILE A 699 5.83 4.83 -27.97
C ILE A 699 5.10 3.52 -27.67
N VAL A 700 5.35 2.50 -28.47
CA VAL A 700 4.64 1.23 -28.43
C VAL A 700 5.67 0.12 -28.35
N TYR A 701 5.82 -0.50 -27.18
CA TYR A 701 6.84 -1.52 -27.01
C TYR A 701 6.43 -2.71 -26.16
N SER A 702 7.00 -3.87 -26.47
CA SER A 702 6.76 -5.11 -25.73
C SER A 702 5.27 -5.42 -25.59
N ASN A 703 4.43 -5.18 -26.60
CA ASN A 703 3.02 -5.58 -26.56
C ASN A 703 2.83 -6.90 -27.31
N THR A 704 1.79 -7.67 -26.96
CA THR A 704 1.42 -8.91 -27.66
C THR A 704 0.02 -8.78 -28.25
N SER A 705 -0.12 -8.98 -29.57
CA SER A 705 -1.37 -8.84 -30.30
C SER A 705 -1.68 -10.08 -31.13
N VAL A 706 -2.76 -10.81 -30.81
CA VAL A 706 -3.00 -12.17 -31.34
C VAL A 706 -4.42 -12.33 -31.88
N ASN A 707 -4.58 -12.88 -33.08
CA ASN A 707 -5.88 -13.28 -33.65
C ASN A 707 -6.95 -12.17 -33.72
N ASN A 708 -6.55 -10.91 -33.84
CA ASN A 708 -7.53 -9.83 -34.02
C ASN A 708 -8.03 -9.81 -35.47
N GLY A 709 -9.28 -9.35 -35.68
CA GLY A 709 -9.93 -9.42 -36.99
C GLY A 709 -9.32 -8.52 -38.05
N TRP A 710 -8.65 -7.42 -37.67
CA TRP A 710 -7.88 -6.53 -38.54
C TRP A 710 -6.39 -6.59 -38.19
N PHE A 711 -5.76 -5.47 -37.83
CA PHE A 711 -4.33 -5.45 -37.55
C PHE A 711 -4.01 -5.82 -36.11
N GLY A 712 -2.85 -6.45 -35.90
CA GLY A 712 -2.29 -6.58 -34.57
C GLY A 712 -2.01 -5.21 -33.96
N ILE A 713 -1.31 -4.36 -34.72
CA ILE A 713 -1.05 -2.94 -34.42
C ILE A 713 -1.41 -2.10 -35.65
N TRP A 714 -2.27 -1.11 -35.46
CA TRP A 714 -2.75 -0.23 -36.52
C TRP A 714 -2.38 1.23 -36.26
N PHE A 715 -1.78 1.88 -37.25
CA PHE A 715 -1.57 3.32 -37.27
C PHE A 715 -2.62 3.99 -38.15
N GLU A 716 -3.66 4.55 -37.54
CA GLU A 716 -4.75 5.25 -38.23
C GLU A 716 -4.46 6.76 -38.30
N GLY A 717 -4.76 7.39 -39.45
CA GLY A 717 -4.73 8.86 -39.60
C GLY A 717 -3.40 9.48 -40.05
N ALA A 718 -3.45 10.79 -40.32
CA ALA A 718 -2.35 11.56 -40.93
C ALA A 718 -1.36 12.10 -39.90
N ARG A 719 -1.77 12.30 -38.63
CA ARG A 719 -0.90 12.85 -37.59
C ARG A 719 0.16 11.90 -37.08
N ALA A 720 -0.03 10.58 -37.21
CA ALA A 720 1.05 9.62 -36.98
C ALA A 720 2.27 9.87 -37.91
N GLY A 721 2.07 10.52 -39.07
CA GLY A 721 3.14 11.01 -39.93
C GLY A 721 3.87 12.27 -39.41
N ILE A 722 3.24 13.02 -38.51
CA ILE A 722 3.69 14.32 -37.99
C ILE A 722 4.30 14.09 -36.61
N GLY A 723 5.63 14.12 -36.51
CA GLY A 723 6.36 13.84 -35.26
C GLY A 723 6.90 12.41 -35.13
N GLY A 724 6.29 11.46 -35.84
CA GLY A 724 6.74 10.07 -35.99
C GLY A 724 6.45 9.14 -34.80
N ILE A 725 6.77 7.86 -34.94
CA ILE A 725 6.45 6.80 -33.96
C ILE A 725 7.71 6.07 -33.44
N GLY A 726 7.65 5.56 -32.21
CA GLY A 726 8.65 4.61 -31.68
C GLY A 726 8.03 3.23 -31.46
N LEU A 727 8.64 2.18 -32.01
CA LEU A 727 8.10 0.81 -31.99
C LEU A 727 9.20 -0.22 -31.70
N ALA A 728 9.11 -1.03 -30.65
CA ALA A 728 10.04 -2.16 -30.51
C ALA A 728 9.51 -3.34 -29.69
N ASN A 729 10.08 -4.52 -29.93
CA ASN A 729 9.81 -5.74 -29.17
C ASN A 729 8.33 -6.15 -29.14
N ASN A 730 7.49 -5.64 -30.04
CA ASN A 730 6.10 -6.05 -30.09
C ASN A 730 5.98 -7.41 -30.79
N LEU A 731 5.00 -8.21 -30.39
CA LEU A 731 4.71 -9.51 -30.97
C LEU A 731 3.31 -9.53 -31.54
N CYS A 732 3.18 -9.72 -32.86
CA CYS A 732 1.92 -9.90 -33.55
C CYS A 732 1.83 -11.31 -34.13
N LYS A 733 0.68 -11.97 -33.98
CA LYS A 733 0.45 -13.31 -34.55
C LYS A 733 -0.99 -13.55 -34.98
N GLY A 734 -1.19 -14.02 -36.21
CA GLY A 734 -2.46 -14.57 -36.68
C GLY A 734 -3.57 -13.53 -36.79
N ASN A 735 -3.22 -12.26 -36.92
CA ASN A 735 -4.19 -11.18 -37.11
C ASN A 735 -4.77 -11.22 -38.54
N ALA A 736 -5.73 -10.34 -38.83
CA ALA A 736 -6.49 -10.31 -40.08
C ALA A 736 -7.40 -11.52 -40.29
N VAL A 737 -8.06 -11.97 -39.21
CA VAL A 737 -9.02 -13.07 -39.25
C VAL A 737 -10.26 -12.68 -40.08
N GLY A 738 -10.18 -12.81 -41.40
CA GLY A 738 -11.30 -12.60 -42.33
C GLY A 738 -11.09 -11.67 -43.53
N GLY A 739 -9.89 -11.16 -43.82
CA GLY A 739 -9.67 -10.28 -44.99
C GLY A 739 -8.28 -9.61 -45.11
N ASP A 740 -8.14 -8.68 -46.08
CA ASP A 740 -6.92 -8.06 -46.63
C ASP A 740 -6.08 -7.16 -45.66
N GLN A 741 -6.09 -7.41 -44.35
CA GLN A 741 -5.23 -6.75 -43.35
C GLN A 741 -4.02 -7.64 -42.95
N GLY A 742 -3.19 -7.21 -41.98
CA GLY A 742 -1.98 -7.94 -41.57
C GLY A 742 -1.58 -7.72 -40.11
N ASP A 743 -0.32 -7.96 -39.74
CA ASP A 743 0.12 -7.82 -38.35
C ASP A 743 0.34 -6.36 -37.93
N ILE A 744 1.04 -5.56 -38.75
CA ILE A 744 1.26 -4.14 -38.51
C ILE A 744 0.89 -3.31 -39.75
N GLY A 745 -0.08 -2.41 -39.61
CA GLY A 745 -0.63 -1.63 -40.74
C GLY A 745 -0.08 -0.21 -40.88
N LYS A 746 0.04 0.29 -42.13
CA LYS A 746 0.37 1.69 -42.49
C LYS A 746 1.77 2.22 -42.11
N LEU A 747 2.73 1.35 -41.78
CA LEU A 747 4.12 1.75 -41.50
C LEU A 747 4.79 2.56 -42.64
N GLY A 748 4.47 2.25 -43.91
CA GLY A 748 5.03 2.96 -45.06
C GLY A 748 4.44 4.36 -45.31
N GLU A 749 3.38 4.73 -44.59
CA GLU A 749 2.65 6.00 -44.77
C GLU A 749 2.94 7.02 -43.64
N ILE A 750 3.68 6.61 -42.60
CA ILE A 750 3.96 7.40 -41.40
C ILE A 750 5.45 7.63 -41.20
N ASN A 751 5.81 8.58 -40.35
CA ASN A 751 7.20 8.81 -39.97
C ASN A 751 7.55 7.82 -38.84
N VAL A 752 8.62 7.04 -39.00
CA VAL A 752 9.09 6.10 -37.98
C VAL A 752 10.39 6.66 -37.40
N LEU A 753 10.39 7.02 -36.13
CA LEU A 753 11.58 7.53 -35.43
C LEU A 753 12.59 6.41 -35.20
N TRP A 754 12.10 5.26 -34.73
CA TRP A 754 12.86 4.04 -34.54
C TRP A 754 11.91 2.84 -34.55
N SER A 755 12.37 1.72 -35.10
CA SER A 755 11.63 0.47 -35.17
C SER A 755 12.58 -0.71 -35.03
N ASP A 756 12.48 -1.48 -33.95
CA ASP A 756 13.50 -2.47 -33.61
C ASP A 756 12.88 -3.79 -33.09
N PHE A 757 13.21 -4.92 -33.73
CA PHE A 757 12.89 -6.28 -33.25
C PHE A 757 11.40 -6.58 -33.00
N ASN A 758 10.51 -6.09 -33.88
CA ASN A 758 9.09 -6.42 -33.78
C ASN A 758 8.80 -7.76 -34.47
N GLY A 759 8.29 -8.72 -33.69
CA GLY A 759 7.92 -10.06 -34.14
C GLY A 759 6.58 -10.07 -34.88
N ILE A 760 6.55 -10.66 -36.06
CA ILE A 760 5.35 -10.88 -36.90
C ILE A 760 5.33 -12.35 -37.33
N SER A 761 4.17 -13.01 -37.42
CA SER A 761 4.13 -14.47 -37.57
C SER A 761 3.56 -15.00 -38.89
N ASP A 762 3.16 -14.14 -39.82
CA ASP A 762 2.70 -14.53 -41.15
C ASP A 762 2.99 -13.47 -42.24
N GLU A 763 2.92 -13.92 -43.51
CA GLU A 763 3.26 -13.10 -44.70
C GLU A 763 2.14 -12.13 -45.13
N ASN A 764 1.04 -12.00 -44.38
CA ASN A 764 -0.16 -11.23 -44.78
C ASN A 764 -0.01 -9.70 -44.62
N ASN A 765 1.20 -9.16 -44.71
CA ASN A 765 1.44 -7.72 -44.54
C ASN A 765 1.13 -6.93 -45.81
N HIS A 766 -0.12 -6.51 -45.94
CA HIS A 766 -0.55 -5.59 -46.99
C HIS A 766 0.05 -4.18 -46.73
N ASN A 767 0.73 -3.62 -47.75
CA ASN A 767 1.33 -2.26 -47.84
C ASN A 767 2.72 -2.04 -47.23
N TRP A 768 3.76 -2.55 -47.91
CA TRP A 768 5.16 -2.25 -47.60
C TRP A 768 5.70 -1.01 -48.32
N ALA A 769 6.25 -0.09 -47.53
CA ALA A 769 7.55 0.52 -47.79
C ALA A 769 8.38 0.35 -46.51
N VAL A 770 9.44 -0.44 -46.56
CA VAL A 770 10.32 -0.72 -45.40
C VAL A 770 10.95 0.61 -44.94
N PRO A 771 10.71 1.09 -43.71
CA PRO A 771 11.47 2.22 -43.18
C PRO A 771 12.95 1.80 -43.02
N ALA A 772 13.89 2.71 -43.27
CA ALA A 772 15.31 2.42 -43.15
C ALA A 772 15.69 2.09 -41.69
N GLY A 773 16.21 0.88 -41.43
CA GLY A 773 16.74 0.45 -40.13
C GLY A 773 17.10 -1.06 -40.12
N PRO A 774 18.11 -1.50 -39.34
CA PRO A 774 18.46 -2.92 -39.25
C PRO A 774 17.45 -3.70 -38.37
N ALA A 775 16.89 -4.80 -38.88
CA ALA A 775 16.03 -5.76 -38.14
C ALA A 775 14.68 -5.22 -37.59
N THR A 776 14.05 -4.29 -38.32
CA THR A 776 12.80 -3.59 -37.93
C THR A 776 11.59 -4.52 -37.71
N LEU A 777 11.47 -5.56 -38.53
CA LEU A 777 10.46 -6.62 -38.45
C LEU A 777 11.17 -7.99 -38.51
N ILE A 778 10.77 -8.90 -37.63
CA ILE A 778 11.32 -10.25 -37.52
C ILE A 778 10.18 -11.23 -37.76
N ASP A 779 10.28 -11.98 -38.85
CA ASP A 779 9.42 -13.15 -39.05
C ASP A 779 9.72 -14.17 -37.94
N ILE A 780 8.70 -14.46 -37.14
CA ILE A 780 8.83 -15.22 -35.91
C ILE A 780 7.57 -16.01 -35.63
N ASN A 781 7.73 -17.30 -35.39
CA ASN A 781 6.71 -18.09 -34.73
C ASN A 781 6.96 -18.02 -33.22
N PRO A 782 6.11 -17.36 -32.42
CA PRO A 782 6.35 -17.19 -30.98
C PRO A 782 6.30 -18.48 -30.17
N GLN A 783 5.81 -19.59 -30.75
CA GLN A 783 5.74 -20.89 -30.07
C GLN A 783 5.12 -20.79 -28.67
N PHE A 784 3.90 -20.27 -28.59
CA PHE A 784 3.17 -20.16 -27.33
C PHE A 784 3.01 -21.52 -26.63
N THR A 785 2.97 -21.49 -25.30
CA THR A 785 2.90 -22.68 -24.45
C THR A 785 1.62 -23.50 -24.69
N ASN A 786 0.48 -22.87 -24.91
CA ASN A 786 -0.81 -23.56 -24.98
C ASN A 786 -1.81 -22.90 -25.95
N GLU A 787 -2.14 -23.59 -27.05
CA GLU A 787 -3.17 -23.21 -28.02
C GLU A 787 -4.28 -24.28 -28.06
N PRO A 788 -5.57 -23.90 -28.19
CA PRO A 788 -6.11 -22.59 -28.58
C PRO A 788 -6.27 -21.55 -27.45
N LEU A 789 -6.29 -20.27 -27.82
CA LEU A 789 -6.44 -19.10 -26.95
C LEU A 789 -7.90 -18.87 -26.48
N VAL A 790 -8.47 -19.86 -25.79
CA VAL A 790 -9.82 -19.73 -25.19
C VAL A 790 -9.71 -19.37 -23.72
N ILE A 791 -10.34 -18.25 -23.32
CA ILE A 791 -10.37 -17.76 -21.93
C ILE A 791 -11.77 -17.91 -21.34
N GLN A 792 -11.88 -18.57 -20.19
CA GLN A 792 -13.12 -18.62 -19.43
C GLN A 792 -13.38 -17.30 -18.73
N THR A 793 -14.53 -16.69 -19.01
CA THR A 793 -14.97 -15.41 -18.41
C THR A 793 -16.12 -15.55 -17.43
N ALA A 794 -16.68 -16.75 -17.26
CA ALA A 794 -17.62 -17.05 -16.18
C ALA A 794 -16.86 -17.21 -14.86
N PHE A 795 -16.98 -16.22 -13.97
CA PHE A 795 -16.34 -16.24 -12.66
C PHE A 795 -17.02 -17.24 -11.72
N PRO A 796 -16.25 -18.07 -10.99
CA PRO A 796 -16.78 -18.81 -9.84
C PRO A 796 -17.44 -17.87 -8.82
N PRO A 797 -18.52 -18.31 -8.13
CA PRO A 797 -19.17 -17.50 -7.11
C PRO A 797 -18.25 -17.26 -5.91
N GLY A 798 -18.41 -16.12 -5.24
CA GLY A 798 -17.68 -15.79 -4.00
C GLY A 798 -16.27 -15.24 -4.20
N LEU A 799 -15.76 -15.15 -5.43
CA LEU A 799 -14.46 -14.52 -5.69
C LEU A 799 -14.50 -13.01 -5.43
N THR A 800 -13.46 -12.51 -4.75
CA THR A 800 -13.16 -11.07 -4.68
C THR A 800 -12.80 -10.54 -6.07
N ILE A 801 -12.87 -9.21 -6.27
CA ILE A 801 -12.48 -8.61 -7.55
C ILE A 801 -11.01 -8.92 -7.88
N ARG A 802 -10.11 -8.89 -6.89
CA ARG A 802 -8.71 -9.29 -7.06
C ARG A 802 -8.57 -10.73 -7.56
N GLN A 803 -9.30 -11.67 -6.96
CA GLN A 803 -9.30 -13.06 -7.41
C GLN A 803 -9.87 -13.23 -8.82
N ARG A 804 -10.82 -12.38 -9.25
CA ARG A 804 -11.34 -12.38 -10.64
C ARG A 804 -10.31 -11.88 -11.64
N LEU A 805 -9.50 -10.88 -11.28
CA LEU A 805 -8.36 -10.43 -12.11
C LEU A 805 -7.37 -11.57 -12.29
N ASP A 806 -6.95 -12.19 -11.18
CA ASP A 806 -5.99 -13.28 -11.19
C ASP A 806 -6.54 -14.47 -11.98
N PHE A 807 -7.84 -14.75 -11.89
CA PHE A 807 -8.51 -15.81 -12.64
C PHE A 807 -8.36 -15.65 -14.16
N ILE A 808 -8.52 -14.45 -14.70
CA ILE A 808 -8.32 -14.19 -16.14
C ILE A 808 -6.83 -14.13 -16.48
N ARG A 809 -6.06 -13.35 -15.73
CA ARG A 809 -4.63 -13.13 -16.00
C ARG A 809 -3.84 -14.43 -16.00
N ASN A 810 -4.11 -15.33 -15.05
CA ASN A 810 -3.43 -16.63 -14.99
C ASN A 810 -3.73 -17.48 -16.23
N GLN A 811 -4.96 -17.47 -16.74
CA GLN A 811 -5.31 -18.18 -17.97
C GLN A 811 -4.58 -17.59 -19.19
N VAL A 812 -4.54 -16.26 -19.31
CA VAL A 812 -3.86 -15.55 -20.40
C VAL A 812 -2.37 -15.83 -20.38
N VAL A 813 -1.72 -15.68 -19.22
CA VAL A 813 -0.28 -15.95 -19.05
C VAL A 813 0.03 -17.41 -19.39
N GLN A 814 -0.75 -18.37 -18.91
CA GLN A 814 -0.54 -19.79 -19.24
C GLN A 814 -0.63 -20.10 -20.74
N LYS A 815 -1.41 -19.33 -21.49
CA LYS A 815 -1.63 -19.54 -22.93
C LYS A 815 -0.63 -18.80 -23.80
N LEU A 816 -0.26 -17.58 -23.42
CA LEU A 816 0.57 -16.68 -24.22
C LEU A 816 2.03 -16.58 -23.75
N SER A 817 2.43 -17.34 -22.72
CA SER A 817 3.85 -17.50 -22.39
C SER A 817 4.60 -18.15 -23.55
N LEU A 818 5.84 -17.73 -23.76
CA LEU A 818 6.72 -18.32 -24.75
C LEU A 818 7.25 -19.67 -24.24
N ARG A 819 7.40 -20.65 -25.12
CA ARG A 819 8.17 -21.86 -24.79
C ARG A 819 9.65 -21.50 -24.62
N PRO A 820 10.41 -22.23 -23.78
CA PRO A 820 11.83 -21.92 -23.51
C PRO A 820 12.74 -21.82 -24.74
N ASN A 821 12.40 -22.50 -25.83
CA ASN A 821 13.16 -22.51 -27.09
C ASN A 821 12.52 -21.66 -28.19
N SER A 822 11.55 -20.81 -27.82
CA SER A 822 10.90 -19.91 -28.77
C SER A 822 11.94 -18.96 -29.37
N PRO A 823 11.88 -18.68 -30.68
CA PRO A 823 12.75 -17.70 -31.30
C PRO A 823 12.54 -16.27 -30.76
N ALA A 824 11.43 -16.01 -30.05
CA ALA A 824 11.12 -14.72 -29.45
C ALA A 824 11.87 -14.47 -28.12
N VAL A 825 12.46 -15.50 -27.53
CA VAL A 825 13.17 -15.43 -26.25
C VAL A 825 14.55 -14.80 -26.44
N ASN A 826 14.94 -13.87 -25.57
CA ASN A 826 16.20 -13.13 -25.61
C ASN A 826 16.47 -12.44 -26.96
N ARG A 827 15.42 -11.91 -27.59
CA ARG A 827 15.48 -11.40 -28.96
C ARG A 827 15.12 -9.93 -29.10
N GLY A 828 14.60 -9.30 -28.05
CA GLY A 828 14.25 -7.89 -28.05
C GLY A 828 15.46 -6.95 -27.98
N ALA A 829 15.24 -5.69 -28.36
CA ALA A 829 16.15 -4.58 -28.13
C ALA A 829 16.03 -4.04 -26.70
N VAL A 830 17.17 -3.65 -26.13
CA VAL A 830 17.20 -2.80 -24.93
C VAL A 830 17.04 -1.35 -25.38
N ILE A 831 15.92 -0.76 -25.01
CA ILE A 831 15.58 0.65 -25.22
C ILE A 831 15.87 1.39 -23.93
N ASP A 832 16.79 2.34 -23.97
CA ASP A 832 17.15 3.18 -22.82
C ASP A 832 15.90 3.85 -22.23
N THR A 833 15.84 3.94 -20.90
CA THR A 833 14.76 4.57 -20.09
C THR A 833 13.38 3.92 -20.09
N VAL A 834 13.04 3.04 -21.04
CA VAL A 834 11.72 2.37 -21.09
C VAL A 834 11.78 0.85 -20.95
N THR A 835 12.93 0.21 -21.19
CA THR A 835 13.05 -1.24 -20.98
C THR A 835 12.87 -1.58 -19.50
N VAL A 836 11.86 -2.40 -19.22
CA VAL A 836 11.63 -2.98 -17.89
C VAL A 836 12.68 -4.04 -17.58
N PRO A 837 12.89 -4.40 -16.30
CA PRO A 837 13.74 -5.53 -15.95
C PRO A 837 13.33 -6.80 -16.71
N TYR A 838 14.32 -7.46 -17.31
CA TYR A 838 14.19 -8.71 -18.06
C TYR A 838 15.24 -9.71 -17.56
N MET A 839 15.08 -10.96 -17.94
CA MET A 839 15.95 -12.06 -17.55
C MET A 839 16.62 -12.65 -18.80
N GLY A 840 17.91 -12.98 -18.70
CA GLY A 840 18.69 -13.52 -19.82
C GLY A 840 19.61 -12.49 -20.47
N SER A 841 19.94 -12.68 -21.76
CA SER A 841 20.86 -11.83 -22.51
C SER A 841 20.21 -10.61 -23.17
N ALA A 842 18.89 -10.61 -23.33
CA ALA A 842 18.10 -9.50 -23.86
C ALA A 842 16.62 -9.68 -23.46
N PRO A 843 15.75 -8.65 -23.56
CA PRO A 843 14.32 -8.82 -23.35
C PRO A 843 13.70 -9.84 -24.31
N ASP A 844 12.58 -10.43 -23.92
CA ASP A 844 11.77 -11.23 -24.84
C ASP A 844 10.94 -10.32 -25.76
N ILE A 845 10.62 -10.80 -26.96
CA ILE A 845 9.69 -10.12 -27.85
C ILE A 845 8.25 -10.43 -27.38
N GLY A 846 7.48 -9.38 -27.10
CA GLY A 846 6.11 -9.44 -26.60
C GLY A 846 5.95 -8.91 -25.18
N ALA A 847 4.76 -9.14 -24.62
CA ALA A 847 4.35 -8.61 -23.31
C ALA A 847 4.74 -9.47 -22.10
N ILE A 848 5.10 -10.73 -22.31
CA ILE A 848 5.39 -11.70 -21.26
C ILE A 848 6.84 -12.16 -21.41
N GLU A 849 7.65 -11.90 -20.40
CA GLU A 849 8.98 -12.50 -20.24
C GLU A 849 8.82 -13.98 -19.87
N SER A 850 9.61 -14.84 -20.51
CA SER A 850 9.55 -16.30 -20.37
C SER A 850 10.36 -16.85 -19.19
N HIS A 851 11.17 -16.01 -18.56
CA HIS A 851 12.17 -16.35 -17.56
C HIS A 851 11.85 -15.86 -16.16
#